data_AF-A0AB74C6T2-F1
#
_entry.id   AF-A0AB74C6T2-F1
#
_cell.length_a   1.000
_cell.length_b   1.000
_cell.length_c   1.000
_cell.angle_alpha   90.00
_cell.angle_beta   90.00
_cell.angle_gamma   90.00
#
_symmetry.space_group_name_H-M   'P 1'
#
loop_
_entity.id
_entity.type
_entity.pdbx_description
1 polymer ?
#
loop_
_entity_poly.entity_id
_entity_poly.type
_entity_poly.pdbx_seq_one_letter_code
_entity_poly.pdbx_strand_id
1 'polypeptide(L)'
;MAPQKSVTEVPRSILPRLTWNGSSARTTVPPPQSNILSARQQQRTLRIHSWNSAGRQLHTLTFSPHSSTFVSATVREPTLSSISRRLPESTSRPTSRPAAPTGNPIRYNGVYVAAFKPARRAFHASATQQRDHHFDTLKFVQRLKEEGFSEEQAVAMMRVLNDVIQESIQNLTRTMVLREDTERSTYTQKVDFAKLRSELLNADSTEAQLTRSSHEKIAADLAKLNSRLRDEIGRTQASVRLDLNLEKGRIREEANSQEMRIKETETRIEQEVAGLRERVEAVKFSTLQWLMGVCTGTAALILGAWRLFIPPECEFDTVKINLTVTSQGRQFDRLAILFLGDTEVFRTSTAEPTADGIVWAYIKDMSQYNALWQIQQKLIFDLGNIINDIYTGPFSVTLTAYFSCEGHARTADVILPISARKSASNLSSVFTVPGDNTKTLYQIPPNTSRAVVSISACGQSTEEFWWSNVFSYDTEAFNTTMGELYGYSPFREVQLYVDDILAGIIWPFPVIFTGGVAPGFWRPIVGIDAFDLRQPEIDISPFLPILKDGQPHSFEIKIVGLSVAQNGTVTLSDSVGSYWAVTGNIFLYLSDSALDSTSLGTEKPYVDAPTPQFKATRSLVQNQTGGNDSLAYSVVGERTLSIKSSAFQWSQNLTYSNFGLFSQQGMSQSTNQHTSGRSTIIAFGANQTSNEVQFEYPLSVNQTYRPTDAGQSIHAWMSRGLDIKTTGATGISTYTLTSGPSRLHTQQWGEAFYQPTDNSSISFGDTTDVFESNSILGHYKRSVRAVNGSVVSDTDDRDDQPSKSNDYSDHSSFLK
;
A
#
# COMPACT_ATOMS: atom_id res chain seq x y z
N MET A 1 4.48 -59.08 30.94
CA MET A 1 3.16 -58.49 31.26
C MET A 1 3.43 -57.11 31.82
N ALA A 2 3.11 -56.10 31.01
CA ALA A 2 3.64 -54.75 31.14
C ALA A 2 2.81 -53.90 32.12
N PRO A 3 3.46 -53.08 32.95
CA PRO A 3 2.82 -52.15 33.87
C PRO A 3 2.59 -50.77 33.24
N GLN A 4 1.72 -49.98 33.88
CA GLN A 4 1.43 -48.57 33.61
C GLN A 4 2.68 -47.74 33.29
N LYS A 5 2.63 -46.95 32.21
CA LYS A 5 3.62 -45.92 31.90
C LYS A 5 3.01 -44.53 32.04
N SER A 6 3.76 -43.71 32.77
CA SER A 6 3.63 -42.27 32.97
C SER A 6 3.46 -41.50 31.66
N VAL A 7 2.50 -40.58 31.63
CA VAL A 7 2.43 -39.52 30.62
C VAL A 7 3.44 -38.45 31.01
N THR A 8 4.51 -38.37 30.25
CA THR A 8 5.57 -37.38 30.37
C THR A 8 5.40 -36.38 29.23
N GLU A 9 4.86 -35.19 29.50
CA GLU A 9 4.85 -34.08 28.54
C GLU A 9 6.22 -33.42 28.51
N VAL A 10 6.90 -33.39 27.35
CA VAL A 10 8.22 -32.77 27.05
C VAL A 10 8.12 -32.06 25.67
N PRO A 11 8.82 -30.93 25.43
CA PRO A 11 8.25 -29.70 24.85
C PRO A 11 8.74 -29.32 23.45
N ARG A 12 8.24 -28.19 22.92
CA ARG A 12 8.58 -27.68 21.59
C ARG A 12 8.97 -26.20 21.63
N SER A 13 10.24 -25.93 21.41
CA SER A 13 10.85 -24.60 21.31
C SER A 13 11.21 -24.23 19.86
N ILE A 14 10.97 -22.96 19.50
CA ILE A 14 11.52 -22.14 18.39
C ILE A 14 10.90 -22.32 16.96
N LEU A 15 10.08 -21.32 16.57
CA LEU A 15 9.76 -20.79 15.21
C LEU A 15 8.69 -21.51 14.29
N PRO A 16 8.12 -20.78 13.30
CA PRO A 16 6.68 -20.74 13.00
C PRO A 16 6.20 -21.90 12.13
N ARG A 17 4.96 -22.32 12.37
CA ARG A 17 4.24 -23.22 11.46
C ARG A 17 3.69 -22.40 10.30
N LEU A 18 4.33 -22.50 9.15
CA LEU A 18 3.79 -22.09 7.84
C LEU A 18 2.77 -23.10 7.27
N THR A 19 2.23 -24.00 8.09
CA THR A 19 1.35 -25.06 7.59
C THR A 19 0.22 -25.35 8.55
N TRP A 20 -0.92 -25.67 7.94
CA TRP A 20 -2.20 -25.87 8.58
C TRP A 20 -2.68 -27.29 8.36
N ASN A 21 -2.83 -28.04 9.45
CA ASN A 21 -3.30 -29.42 9.40
C ASN A 21 -4.83 -29.46 9.41
N GLY A 22 -5.42 -29.69 8.24
CA GLY A 22 -6.78 -30.21 8.11
C GLY A 22 -6.79 -31.72 8.36
N SER A 23 -6.97 -32.14 9.61
CA SER A 23 -7.45 -33.49 9.92
C SER A 23 -8.05 -33.53 11.32
N SER A 24 -9.37 -33.65 11.40
CA SER A 24 -10.04 -34.14 12.60
C SER A 24 -10.99 -35.26 12.24
N ALA A 25 -10.76 -36.38 12.89
CA ALA A 25 -11.45 -37.63 12.72
C ALA A 25 -12.93 -37.51 13.07
N ARG A 26 -13.76 -38.09 12.21
CA ARG A 26 -15.20 -38.32 12.37
C ARG A 26 -15.47 -39.09 13.66
N THR A 27 -16.09 -38.45 14.65
CA THR A 27 -16.80 -39.14 15.74
C THR A 27 -18.29 -38.87 15.59
N THR A 28 -19.02 -39.89 15.18
CA THR A 28 -20.48 -39.90 14.99
C THR A 28 -21.20 -39.98 16.34
N VAL A 29 -22.09 -39.04 16.61
CA VAL A 29 -23.16 -39.13 17.63
C VAL A 29 -24.49 -38.89 16.90
N PRO A 30 -25.52 -39.77 17.04
CA PRO A 30 -26.75 -39.68 16.26
C PRO A 30 -27.74 -38.67 16.88
N PRO A 31 -28.57 -38.00 16.07
CA PRO A 31 -29.66 -37.16 16.57
C PRO A 31 -30.92 -38.00 16.86
N PRO A 32 -31.81 -37.55 17.76
CA PRO A 32 -33.04 -38.24 18.05
C PRO A 32 -34.10 -37.97 16.99
N GLN A 33 -34.86 -39.02 16.70
CA GLN A 33 -36.03 -39.03 15.83
C GLN A 33 -37.18 -38.21 16.42
N SER A 34 -37.87 -37.45 15.57
CA SER A 34 -39.32 -37.25 15.72
C SER A 34 -39.98 -37.22 14.35
N ASN A 35 -40.85 -38.20 14.13
CA ASN A 35 -41.74 -38.33 12.96
C ASN A 35 -42.98 -37.44 13.18
N ILE A 36 -43.40 -36.67 12.18
CA ILE A 36 -44.83 -36.50 11.81
C ILE A 36 -44.95 -36.31 10.28
N LEU A 37 -45.98 -36.96 9.73
CA LEU A 37 -46.33 -37.23 8.34
C LEU A 37 -47.08 -36.10 7.59
N SER A 38 -47.19 -36.34 6.27
CA SER A 38 -48.21 -35.91 5.29
C SER A 38 -47.88 -34.68 4.44
N ALA A 39 -48.23 -34.56 3.15
CA ALA A 39 -48.61 -35.48 2.07
C ALA A 39 -48.61 -34.69 0.75
N ARG A 40 -48.33 -35.36 -0.38
CA ARG A 40 -48.77 -35.08 -1.78
C ARG A 40 -48.64 -33.65 -2.35
N GLN A 41 -47.90 -33.49 -3.44
CA GLN A 41 -48.48 -33.56 -4.80
C GLN A 41 -47.40 -33.59 -5.90
N GLN A 42 -47.68 -34.40 -6.92
CA GLN A 42 -46.92 -34.59 -8.15
C GLN A 42 -47.13 -33.42 -9.12
N GLN A 43 -46.13 -33.09 -9.93
CA GLN A 43 -46.34 -33.01 -11.38
C GLN A 43 -45.05 -33.28 -12.16
N ARG A 44 -45.10 -34.37 -12.93
CA ARG A 44 -44.20 -34.72 -14.03
C ARG A 44 -44.55 -33.88 -15.25
N THR A 45 -43.54 -33.49 -16.01
CA THR A 45 -43.62 -33.54 -17.48
C THR A 45 -42.28 -33.98 -18.06
N LEU A 46 -42.33 -35.11 -18.77
CA LEU A 46 -41.29 -35.77 -19.54
C LEU A 46 -41.61 -35.59 -21.04
N ARG A 47 -40.58 -35.39 -21.87
CA ARG A 47 -40.42 -35.85 -23.28
C ARG A 47 -38.91 -35.67 -23.60
N ILE A 48 -38.03 -36.66 -23.83
CA ILE A 48 -37.99 -37.81 -24.77
C ILE A 48 -38.14 -37.30 -26.22
N HIS A 49 -37.28 -37.51 -27.23
CA HIS A 49 -36.10 -38.35 -27.53
C HIS A 49 -35.41 -37.72 -28.77
N SER A 50 -34.11 -37.94 -29.00
CA SER A 50 -33.63 -38.71 -30.17
C SER A 50 -32.11 -38.73 -30.29
N TRP A 51 -31.58 -39.94 -30.45
CA TRP A 51 -30.22 -40.28 -30.87
C TRP A 51 -30.08 -40.30 -32.40
N ASN A 52 -28.81 -40.31 -32.85
CA ASN A 52 -28.21 -40.68 -34.15
C ASN A 52 -27.42 -39.50 -34.74
N SER A 53 -26.24 -39.67 -35.35
CA SER A 53 -25.42 -40.84 -35.68
C SER A 53 -24.03 -40.35 -36.10
N ALA A 54 -23.07 -41.28 -36.03
CA ALA A 54 -21.69 -41.16 -36.48
C ALA A 54 -21.49 -40.73 -37.94
N GLY A 55 -20.29 -40.18 -38.21
CA GLY A 55 -19.61 -40.38 -39.49
C GLY A 55 -18.84 -39.18 -40.03
N ARG A 56 -17.53 -39.09 -39.78
CA ARG A 56 -16.47 -39.34 -40.78
C ARG A 56 -15.10 -38.81 -40.31
N GLN A 57 -14.13 -39.71 -40.40
CA GLN A 57 -12.70 -39.45 -40.36
C GLN A 57 -12.23 -38.76 -41.65
N LEU A 58 -11.14 -38.00 -41.57
CA LEU A 58 -10.06 -37.98 -42.56
C LEU A 58 -8.74 -37.45 -41.93
N HIS A 59 -7.83 -38.39 -41.73
CA HIS A 59 -6.38 -38.36 -42.00
C HIS A 59 -5.51 -37.14 -41.62
N THR A 60 -4.64 -37.41 -40.63
CA THR A 60 -3.16 -37.29 -40.63
C THR A 60 -2.50 -36.09 -41.33
N LEU A 61 -1.63 -35.38 -40.60
CA LEU A 61 -0.17 -35.57 -40.69
C LEU A 61 0.57 -34.82 -39.56
N THR A 62 1.37 -35.57 -38.81
CA THR A 62 2.46 -35.16 -37.93
C THR A 62 3.62 -34.57 -38.72
N PHE A 63 4.22 -33.46 -38.28
CA PHE A 63 5.63 -33.17 -38.53
C PHE A 63 6.23 -32.25 -37.45
N SER A 64 7.39 -32.66 -36.94
CA SER A 64 8.41 -31.89 -36.24
C SER A 64 9.75 -32.51 -36.65
N PRO A 65 10.90 -31.91 -36.33
CA PRO A 65 11.37 -30.58 -36.67
C PRO A 65 12.68 -30.67 -37.49
N HIS A 66 13.05 -29.64 -38.25
CA HIS A 66 14.45 -29.49 -38.70
C HIS A 66 14.96 -28.06 -38.57
N SER A 67 16.04 -28.00 -37.80
CA SER A 67 17.12 -27.03 -37.72
C SER A 67 17.66 -26.56 -39.08
N SER A 68 18.00 -25.28 -39.18
CA SER A 68 19.12 -24.82 -40.00
C SER A 68 19.81 -23.62 -39.35
N THR A 69 21.06 -23.85 -38.98
CA THR A 69 22.12 -22.85 -38.77
C THR A 69 22.61 -22.35 -40.13
N PHE A 70 23.01 -21.07 -40.22
CA PHE A 70 24.40 -20.63 -40.50
C PHE A 70 24.53 -19.26 -41.22
N VAL A 71 25.52 -18.52 -40.71
CA VAL A 71 26.51 -17.65 -41.38
C VAL A 71 26.25 -16.14 -41.45
N SER A 72 27.17 -15.49 -40.72
CA SER A 72 27.58 -14.10 -40.71
C SER A 72 28.33 -13.69 -41.98
N ALA A 73 28.10 -12.49 -42.50
CA ALA A 73 29.04 -11.81 -43.39
C ALA A 73 29.00 -10.29 -43.20
N THR A 74 30.19 -9.77 -42.95
CA THR A 74 30.67 -8.42 -42.65
C THR A 74 30.71 -7.44 -43.83
N VAL A 75 31.08 -6.16 -43.52
CA VAL A 75 31.76 -5.13 -44.37
C VAL A 75 30.78 -4.12 -45.03
N ARG A 76 30.90 -2.77 -44.99
CA ARG A 76 31.96 -1.78 -44.64
C ARG A 76 31.35 -0.38 -44.41
N GLU A 77 32.01 0.45 -43.59
CA GLU A 77 31.92 1.93 -43.60
C GLU A 77 32.58 2.56 -44.84
N PRO A 78 32.34 3.87 -45.09
CA PRO A 78 33.48 4.79 -45.10
C PRO A 78 33.26 6.18 -44.42
N THR A 79 34.18 6.47 -43.49
CA THR A 79 35.00 7.69 -43.25
C THR A 79 34.65 9.10 -43.83
N LEU A 80 34.41 10.04 -42.89
CA LEU A 80 35.13 11.30 -42.51
C LEU A 80 35.38 12.53 -43.44
N SER A 81 35.27 13.70 -42.76
CA SER A 81 35.94 15.04 -42.90
C SER A 81 35.22 16.12 -43.73
N SER A 82 34.67 17.20 -43.15
CA SER A 82 35.22 18.44 -42.51
C SER A 82 35.40 19.61 -43.48
N ILE A 83 34.85 20.80 -43.17
CA ILE A 83 35.49 22.14 -43.30
C ILE A 83 34.65 23.21 -42.55
N SER A 84 35.37 24.02 -41.78
CA SER A 84 34.98 25.11 -40.87
C SER A 84 34.44 26.39 -41.52
N ARG A 85 33.70 27.22 -40.74
CA ARG A 85 34.01 28.66 -40.61
C ARG A 85 33.43 29.33 -39.33
N ARG A 86 34.25 30.27 -38.85
CA ARG A 86 34.36 31.03 -37.58
C ARG A 86 33.35 32.17 -37.32
N LEU A 87 33.14 32.41 -36.00
CA LEU A 87 33.16 33.68 -35.19
C LEU A 87 32.08 34.78 -35.42
N PRO A 88 31.83 35.73 -34.47
CA PRO A 88 32.67 36.14 -33.34
C PRO A 88 32.02 36.43 -31.95
N GLU A 89 32.97 36.62 -31.04
CA GLU A 89 33.03 37.08 -29.65
C GLU A 89 32.79 38.61 -29.47
N SER A 90 32.32 39.05 -28.29
CA SER A 90 32.81 40.24 -27.52
C SER A 90 31.87 40.57 -26.34
N THR A 91 32.26 40.29 -25.09
CA THR A 91 32.89 41.18 -24.07
C THR A 91 32.04 42.36 -23.55
N SER A 92 31.65 42.30 -22.26
CA SER A 92 32.19 43.15 -21.16
C SER A 92 31.27 43.19 -19.93
N ARG A 93 31.88 43.39 -18.76
CA ARG A 93 31.33 43.34 -17.38
C ARG A 93 31.53 44.76 -16.74
N PRO A 94 31.27 44.96 -15.43
CA PRO A 94 30.07 45.46 -14.75
C PRO A 94 30.20 46.92 -14.24
N THR A 95 29.11 47.52 -13.71
CA THR A 95 29.19 48.63 -12.73
C THR A 95 27.92 48.77 -11.88
N SER A 96 28.10 49.35 -10.71
CA SER A 96 27.36 49.18 -9.45
C SER A 96 26.48 50.37 -9.03
N ARG A 97 25.27 50.08 -8.48
CA ARG A 97 24.46 50.83 -7.47
C ARG A 97 24.06 52.31 -7.79
N PRO A 98 23.04 52.92 -7.12
CA PRO A 98 22.33 52.55 -5.88
C PRO A 98 20.79 52.48 -5.97
N ALA A 99 20.19 51.99 -4.89
CA ALA A 99 18.75 51.94 -4.65
C ALA A 99 18.23 53.16 -3.86
N ALA A 100 16.91 53.39 -3.99
CA ALA A 100 15.94 54.15 -3.15
C ALA A 100 15.41 55.48 -3.75
N PRO A 101 14.19 55.97 -3.40
CA PRO A 101 13.16 55.41 -2.49
C PRO A 101 11.70 55.35 -3.06
N THR A 102 10.91 54.49 -2.39
CA THR A 102 9.44 54.41 -2.21
C THR A 102 8.47 55.39 -2.90
N GLY A 103 7.39 54.82 -3.47
CA GLY A 103 6.08 55.46 -3.61
C GLY A 103 4.99 54.58 -2.98
N ASN A 104 4.28 55.10 -1.99
CA ASN A 104 3.24 54.39 -1.21
C ASN A 104 2.03 53.96 -2.07
N PRO A 105 1.41 52.79 -1.82
CA PRO A 105 0.13 52.45 -2.45
C PRO A 105 -1.03 53.21 -1.79
N ILE A 106 -1.86 53.87 -2.63
CA ILE A 106 -3.07 54.58 -2.21
C ILE A 106 -4.18 53.55 -1.89
N ARG A 107 -4.79 53.68 -0.71
CA ARG A 107 -5.97 52.88 -0.30
C ARG A 107 -7.25 53.44 -0.90
N TYR A 108 -8.04 52.59 -1.54
CA TYR A 108 -9.49 52.80 -1.69
C TYR A 108 -10.20 51.44 -1.59
N ASN A 109 -11.07 51.26 -0.60
CA ASN A 109 -11.90 50.08 -0.36
C ASN A 109 -11.24 48.69 -0.58
N GLY A 110 -10.10 48.45 0.07
CA GLY A 110 -9.69 47.10 0.47
C GLY A 110 -9.16 46.13 -0.60
N VAL A 111 -8.88 46.55 -1.83
CA VAL A 111 -8.30 45.69 -2.88
C VAL A 111 -7.06 46.33 -3.50
N TYR A 112 -5.95 45.58 -3.63
CA TYR A 112 -4.76 46.02 -4.34
C TYR A 112 -5.00 45.98 -5.85
N VAL A 113 -5.01 47.14 -6.51
CA VAL A 113 -5.08 47.24 -7.98
C VAL A 113 -3.69 47.58 -8.52
N ALA A 114 -3.10 46.68 -9.31
CA ALA A 114 -1.87 46.95 -10.03
C ALA A 114 -2.14 47.98 -11.14
N ALA A 115 -1.55 49.18 -11.03
CA ALA A 115 -1.63 50.20 -12.07
C ALA A 115 -0.83 49.76 -13.31
N PHE A 116 -1.53 49.34 -14.37
CA PHE A 116 -0.91 49.00 -15.65
C PHE A 116 -0.56 50.28 -16.42
N LYS A 117 0.73 50.53 -16.65
CA LYS A 117 1.18 51.61 -17.56
C LYS A 117 0.93 51.17 -19.01
N PRO A 118 0.22 51.95 -19.85
CA PRO A 118 0.06 51.60 -21.26
C PRO A 118 1.37 51.84 -22.00
N ALA A 119 1.99 50.76 -22.49
CA ALA A 119 3.11 50.85 -23.42
C ALA A 119 2.59 51.26 -24.80
N ARG A 120 2.84 52.50 -25.21
CA ARG A 120 2.71 52.91 -26.62
C ARG A 120 3.84 52.23 -27.42
N ARG A 121 3.55 51.09 -28.05
CA ARG A 121 4.35 50.62 -29.22
C ARG A 121 3.58 50.96 -30.48
N ALA A 122 4.23 51.72 -31.35
CA ALA A 122 3.74 52.04 -32.68
C ALA A 122 3.62 50.75 -33.50
N PHE A 123 2.48 50.59 -34.19
CA PHE A 123 2.33 49.57 -35.22
C PHE A 123 3.28 49.89 -36.38
N HIS A 124 4.20 48.99 -36.68
CA HIS A 124 4.95 49.02 -37.93
C HIS A 124 4.37 47.94 -38.85
N ALA A 125 4.05 48.32 -40.09
CA ALA A 125 3.74 47.36 -41.15
C ALA A 125 5.07 46.69 -41.57
N SER A 126 5.15 45.37 -41.44
CA SER A 126 6.26 44.59 -41.96
C SER A 126 6.36 44.80 -43.48
N ALA A 127 7.54 45.15 -43.98
CA ALA A 127 7.79 45.24 -45.41
C ALA A 127 7.53 43.89 -46.08
N THR A 128 6.80 43.88 -47.20
CA THR A 128 6.57 42.69 -48.02
C THR A 128 7.91 42.12 -48.48
N GLN A 129 8.31 41.00 -47.89
CA GLN A 129 9.44 40.22 -48.32
C GLN A 129 9.11 39.63 -49.70
N GLN A 130 9.94 39.88 -50.72
CA GLN A 130 9.80 39.22 -52.02
C GLN A 130 9.88 37.70 -51.81
N ARG A 131 8.96 36.96 -52.44
CA ARG A 131 8.94 35.50 -52.40
C ARG A 131 10.24 34.97 -52.99
N ASP A 132 11.08 34.35 -52.17
CA ASP A 132 12.21 33.56 -52.65
C ASP A 132 11.67 32.34 -53.41
N HIS A 133 12.04 32.22 -54.68
CA HIS A 133 11.78 31.02 -55.47
C HIS A 133 12.73 29.92 -55.00
N HIS A 134 12.28 29.04 -54.11
CA HIS A 134 13.10 27.96 -53.54
C HIS A 134 13.42 26.82 -54.53
N PHE A 135 12.87 26.84 -55.75
CA PHE A 135 13.04 25.76 -56.74
C PHE A 135 13.45 26.31 -58.12
N ASP A 136 14.70 26.06 -58.52
CA ASP A 136 15.25 26.47 -59.82
C ASP A 136 14.97 25.38 -60.87
N THR A 137 13.93 25.61 -61.66
CA THR A 137 13.45 24.68 -62.69
C THR A 137 14.45 24.49 -63.83
N LEU A 138 15.29 25.50 -64.13
CA LEU A 138 16.26 25.42 -65.22
C LEU A 138 17.45 24.54 -64.82
N LYS A 139 17.93 24.70 -63.59
CA LYS A 139 19.02 23.89 -63.04
C LYS A 139 18.65 22.40 -62.95
N PHE A 140 17.39 22.10 -62.64
CA PHE A 140 16.90 20.72 -62.59
C PHE A 140 16.84 20.07 -63.99
N VAL A 141 16.38 20.81 -65.01
CA VAL A 141 16.38 20.35 -66.41
C VAL A 141 17.80 20.15 -66.94
N GLN A 142 18.73 21.05 -66.62
CA GLN A 142 20.14 20.89 -67.02
C GLN A 142 20.77 19.64 -66.41
N ARG A 143 20.52 19.37 -65.12
CA ARG A 143 21.03 18.19 -64.44
C ARG A 143 20.43 16.89 -65.01
N LEU A 144 19.16 16.89 -65.42
CA LEU A 144 18.55 15.75 -66.11
C LEU A 144 19.18 15.50 -67.50
N LYS A 145 19.53 16.57 -68.23
CA LYS A 145 20.27 16.43 -69.49
C LYS A 145 21.67 15.85 -69.29
N GLU A 146 22.37 16.24 -68.22
CA GLU A 146 23.69 15.69 -67.87
C GLU A 146 23.64 14.19 -67.55
N GLU A 147 22.53 13.71 -66.99
CA GLU A 147 22.27 12.31 -66.69
C GLU A 147 21.69 11.50 -67.88
N GLY A 148 21.73 12.06 -69.10
CA GLY A 148 21.41 11.35 -70.35
C GLY A 148 19.96 11.45 -70.84
N PHE A 149 19.12 12.30 -70.23
CA PHE A 149 17.77 12.56 -70.72
C PHE A 149 17.79 13.55 -71.89
N SER A 150 16.95 13.30 -72.91
CA SER A 150 16.76 14.28 -73.98
C SER A 150 16.10 15.55 -73.45
N GLU A 151 16.34 16.68 -74.11
CA GLU A 151 15.82 17.99 -73.70
C GLU A 151 14.30 18.00 -73.55
N GLU A 152 13.59 17.34 -74.47
CA GLU A 152 12.14 17.25 -74.45
C GLU A 152 11.63 16.44 -73.24
N GLN A 153 12.34 15.36 -72.87
CA GLN A 153 11.99 14.53 -71.72
C GLN A 153 12.26 15.24 -70.39
N ALA A 154 13.39 15.94 -70.28
CA ALA A 154 13.74 16.68 -69.07
C ALA A 154 12.76 17.84 -68.80
N VAL A 155 12.33 18.54 -69.86
CA VAL A 155 11.31 19.59 -69.77
C VAL A 155 9.93 19.01 -69.42
N ALA A 156 9.55 17.85 -69.97
CA ALA A 156 8.29 17.19 -69.65
C ALA A 156 8.22 16.74 -68.18
N MET A 157 9.29 16.14 -67.65
CA MET A 157 9.37 15.74 -66.23
C MET A 157 9.28 16.94 -65.28
N MET A 158 9.91 18.06 -65.63
CA MET A 158 9.81 19.28 -64.83
C MET A 158 8.39 19.86 -64.81
N ARG A 159 7.63 19.75 -65.91
CA ARG A 159 6.22 20.18 -65.91
C ARG A 159 5.37 19.34 -64.96
N VAL A 160 5.51 18.01 -65.01
CA VAL A 160 4.80 17.10 -64.10
C VAL A 160 5.18 17.35 -62.64
N LEU A 161 6.46 17.57 -62.36
CA LEU A 161 6.92 17.83 -61.00
C LEU A 161 6.44 19.19 -60.47
N ASN A 162 6.34 20.20 -61.34
CA ASN A 162 5.73 21.48 -60.98
C ASN A 162 4.25 21.32 -60.64
N ASP A 163 3.51 20.54 -61.43
CA ASP A 163 2.09 20.27 -61.18
C ASP A 163 1.87 19.55 -59.84
N VAL A 164 2.68 18.53 -59.54
CA VAL A 164 2.63 17.80 -58.26
C VAL A 164 3.00 18.70 -57.07
N ILE A 165 4.01 19.56 -57.22
CA ILE A 165 4.37 20.53 -56.17
C ILE A 165 3.21 21.51 -55.94
N GLN A 166 2.61 22.04 -57.01
CA GLN A 166 1.48 22.96 -56.93
C GLN A 166 0.28 22.30 -56.23
N GLU A 167 -0.02 21.05 -56.56
CA GLU A 167 -1.07 20.25 -55.94
C GLU A 167 -0.78 19.97 -54.46
N SER A 168 0.47 19.64 -54.11
CA SER A 168 0.89 19.41 -52.72
C SER A 168 0.77 20.67 -51.85
N ILE A 169 1.13 21.83 -52.41
CA ILE A 169 1.02 23.12 -51.72
C ILE A 169 -0.46 23.49 -51.54
N GLN A 170 -1.31 23.27 -52.53
CA GLN A 170 -2.75 23.48 -52.39
C GLN A 170 -3.37 22.56 -51.33
N ASN A 171 -2.94 21.29 -51.27
CA ASN A 171 -3.46 20.32 -50.30
C ASN A 171 -3.00 20.64 -48.86
N LEU A 172 -1.75 21.09 -48.67
CA LEU A 172 -1.25 21.59 -47.39
C LEU A 172 -1.92 22.91 -46.97
N THR A 173 -2.17 23.81 -47.92
CA THR A 173 -2.84 25.09 -47.62
C THR A 173 -4.30 24.87 -47.20
N ARG A 174 -4.95 23.79 -47.69
CA ARG A 174 -6.34 23.44 -47.33
C ARG A 174 -6.47 22.94 -45.89
N THR A 175 -5.41 22.40 -45.29
CA THR A 175 -5.39 21.92 -43.90
C THR A 175 -4.79 22.92 -42.91
N MET A 176 -4.23 24.03 -43.41
CA MET A 176 -3.72 25.13 -42.58
C MET A 176 -4.85 26.08 -42.18
N VAL A 177 -4.96 26.34 -40.88
CA VAL A 177 -5.89 27.32 -40.32
C VAL A 177 -5.12 28.62 -40.04
N LEU A 178 -5.73 29.76 -40.35
CA LEU A 178 -5.15 31.06 -40.01
C LEU A 178 -4.95 31.14 -38.50
N ARG A 179 -3.80 31.66 -38.06
CA ARG A 179 -3.50 31.82 -36.64
C ARG A 179 -4.56 32.64 -35.90
N GLU A 180 -5.20 33.58 -36.59
CA GLU A 180 -6.32 34.35 -36.05
C GLU A 180 -7.55 33.47 -35.74
N ASP A 181 -7.86 32.50 -36.60
CA ASP A 181 -9.00 31.60 -36.42
C ASP A 181 -8.73 30.56 -35.32
N THR A 182 -7.50 30.08 -35.17
CA THR A 182 -7.13 29.20 -34.04
C THR A 182 -7.16 29.96 -32.73
N GLU A 183 -6.64 31.20 -32.68
CA GLU A 183 -6.70 32.06 -31.49
C GLU A 183 -8.15 32.42 -31.14
N ARG A 184 -9.01 32.69 -32.13
CA ARG A 184 -10.45 32.96 -31.95
C ARG A 184 -11.22 31.73 -31.45
N SER A 185 -10.92 30.54 -31.97
CA SER A 185 -11.51 29.29 -31.49
C SER A 185 -11.11 29.00 -30.03
N THR A 186 -9.83 29.18 -29.71
CA THR A 186 -9.31 29.01 -28.35
C THR A 186 -9.92 30.03 -27.38
N TYR A 187 -10.16 31.27 -27.83
CA TYR A 187 -10.84 32.29 -27.04
C TYR A 187 -12.31 31.94 -26.78
N THR A 188 -13.02 31.46 -27.80
CA THR A 188 -14.41 31.02 -27.70
C THR A 188 -14.55 29.87 -26.70
N GLN A 189 -13.66 28.86 -26.78
CA GLN A 189 -13.62 27.76 -25.82
C GLN A 189 -13.40 28.25 -24.38
N LYS A 190 -12.50 29.21 -24.16
CA LYS A 190 -12.27 29.77 -22.81
C LYS A 190 -13.50 30.49 -22.24
N VAL A 191 -14.25 31.19 -23.08
CA VAL A 191 -15.50 31.86 -22.68
C VAL A 191 -16.58 30.82 -22.37
N ASP A 192 -16.71 29.78 -23.19
CA ASP A 192 -17.66 28.68 -22.97
C ASP A 192 -17.36 27.92 -21.67
N PHE A 193 -16.09 27.63 -21.37
CA PHE A 193 -15.69 27.01 -20.10
C PHE A 193 -15.99 27.91 -18.89
N ALA A 194 -15.79 29.23 -19.01
CA ALA A 194 -16.13 30.16 -17.94
C ALA A 194 -17.65 30.21 -17.69
N LYS A 195 -18.45 30.16 -18.77
CA LYS A 195 -19.91 30.10 -18.70
C LYS A 195 -20.39 28.79 -18.07
N LEU A 196 -19.84 27.65 -18.50
CA LEU A 196 -20.20 26.32 -18.00
C LEU A 196 -19.87 26.18 -16.51
N ARG A 197 -18.73 26.72 -16.07
CA ARG A 197 -18.39 26.81 -14.64
C ARG A 197 -19.40 27.64 -13.84
N SER A 198 -19.87 28.76 -14.40
CA SER A 198 -20.89 29.59 -13.74
C SER A 198 -22.24 28.89 -13.67
N GLU A 199 -22.64 28.18 -14.72
CA GLU A 199 -23.88 27.39 -14.75
C GLU A 199 -23.81 26.22 -13.76
N LEU A 200 -22.65 25.54 -13.66
CA LEU A 200 -22.43 24.46 -12.69
C LEU A 200 -22.52 24.97 -11.24
N LEU A 201 -21.88 26.11 -10.93
CA LEU A 201 -21.95 26.71 -9.59
C LEU A 201 -23.38 27.13 -9.22
N ASN A 202 -24.15 27.62 -10.20
CA ASN A 202 -25.56 27.95 -9.98
C ASN A 202 -26.39 26.67 -9.79
N ALA A 203 -26.16 25.63 -10.57
CA ALA A 203 -26.84 24.34 -10.43
C ALA A 203 -26.60 23.73 -9.04
N ASP A 204 -25.34 23.66 -8.61
CA ASP A 204 -24.94 23.15 -7.28
C ASP A 204 -25.59 23.97 -6.15
N SER A 205 -25.64 25.30 -6.30
CA SER A 205 -26.34 26.17 -5.34
C SER A 205 -27.85 25.89 -5.28
N THR A 206 -28.50 25.67 -6.42
CA THR A 206 -29.93 25.35 -6.47
C THR A 206 -30.25 23.97 -5.92
N GLU A 207 -29.41 22.97 -6.17
CA GLU A 207 -29.54 21.62 -5.63
C GLU A 207 -29.35 21.60 -4.11
N ALA A 208 -28.38 22.36 -3.61
CA ALA A 208 -28.19 22.56 -2.17
C ALA A 208 -29.39 23.25 -1.51
N GLN A 209 -30.03 24.22 -2.16
CA GLN A 209 -31.26 24.85 -1.66
C GLN A 209 -32.47 23.91 -1.66
N LEU A 210 -32.64 23.11 -2.72
CA LEU A 210 -33.70 22.10 -2.79
C LEU A 210 -33.53 21.04 -1.69
N THR A 211 -32.30 20.60 -1.45
CA THR A 211 -31.97 19.65 -0.39
C THR A 211 -32.24 20.23 0.99
N ARG A 212 -31.90 21.51 1.25
CA ARG A 212 -32.27 22.16 2.52
C ARG A 212 -33.78 22.24 2.73
N SER A 213 -34.53 22.62 1.70
CA SER A 213 -36.01 22.68 1.75
C SER A 213 -36.63 21.30 1.99
N SER A 214 -36.09 20.23 1.40
CA SER A 214 -36.58 18.87 1.66
C SER A 214 -36.29 18.44 3.11
N HIS A 215 -35.11 18.78 3.65
CA HIS A 215 -34.79 18.55 5.05
C HIS A 215 -35.71 19.30 6.00
N GLU A 216 -36.03 20.57 5.73
CA GLU A 216 -36.98 21.34 6.55
C GLU A 216 -38.40 20.76 6.51
N LYS A 217 -38.87 20.28 5.35
CA LYS A 217 -40.16 19.58 5.23
C LYS A 217 -40.18 18.28 6.04
N ILE A 218 -39.13 17.46 5.92
CA ILE A 218 -39.02 16.21 6.68
C ILE A 218 -38.99 16.49 8.19
N ALA A 219 -38.29 17.55 8.62
CA ALA A 219 -38.28 17.96 10.02
C ALA A 219 -39.68 18.38 10.53
N ALA A 220 -40.43 19.11 9.72
CA ALA A 220 -41.81 19.50 10.04
C ALA A 220 -42.75 18.27 10.10
N ASP A 221 -42.61 17.32 9.17
CA ASP A 221 -43.37 16.07 9.16
C ASP A 221 -43.05 15.21 10.38
N LEU A 222 -41.78 15.17 10.80
CA LEU A 222 -41.34 14.46 12.00
C LEU A 222 -41.97 15.08 13.26
N ALA A 223 -41.98 16.40 13.38
CA ALA A 223 -42.64 17.10 14.48
C ALA A 223 -44.15 16.82 14.53
N LYS A 224 -44.81 16.79 13.38
CA LYS A 224 -46.24 16.48 13.26
C LYS A 224 -46.56 15.02 13.62
N LEU A 225 -45.72 14.08 13.17
CA LEU A 225 -45.85 12.67 13.50
C LEU A 225 -45.68 12.44 15.00
N ASN A 226 -44.71 13.11 15.62
CA ASN A 226 -44.46 13.04 17.06
C ASN A 226 -45.65 13.59 17.88
N SER A 227 -46.27 14.69 17.44
CA SER A 227 -47.50 15.20 18.05
C SER A 227 -48.66 14.21 17.93
N ARG A 228 -48.87 13.59 16.75
CA ARG A 228 -49.92 12.58 16.56
C ARG A 228 -49.71 11.34 17.43
N LEU A 229 -48.47 10.88 17.55
CA LEU A 229 -48.11 9.78 18.44
C LEU A 229 -48.44 10.13 19.89
N ARG A 230 -48.11 11.35 20.36
CA ARG A 230 -48.50 11.81 21.70
C ARG A 230 -50.02 11.85 21.88
N ASP A 231 -50.77 12.31 20.88
CA ASP A 231 -52.23 12.37 20.94
C ASP A 231 -52.86 10.97 20.95
N GLU A 232 -52.36 10.02 20.15
CA GLU A 232 -52.82 8.62 20.17
C GLU A 232 -52.46 7.91 21.48
N ILE A 233 -51.26 8.17 22.04
CA ILE A 233 -50.87 7.68 23.37
C ILE A 233 -51.82 8.25 24.43
N GLY A 234 -52.16 9.55 24.37
CA GLY A 234 -53.13 10.16 25.28
C GLY A 234 -54.53 9.56 25.14
N ARG A 235 -54.96 9.27 23.91
CA ARG A 235 -56.28 8.68 23.62
C ARG A 235 -56.38 7.23 24.07
N THR A 236 -55.34 6.43 23.83
CA THR A 236 -55.23 5.05 24.32
C THR A 236 -55.16 4.99 25.84
N GLN A 237 -54.41 5.90 26.47
CA GLN A 237 -54.38 6.03 27.93
C GLN A 237 -55.77 6.40 28.50
N ALA A 238 -56.52 7.29 27.85
CA ALA A 238 -57.88 7.64 28.25
C ALA A 238 -58.87 6.47 28.05
N SER A 239 -58.73 5.68 26.98
CA SER A 239 -59.53 4.48 26.72
C SER A 239 -59.32 3.41 27.79
N VAL A 240 -58.06 3.13 28.12
CA VAL A 240 -57.70 2.18 29.19
C VAL A 240 -58.20 2.66 30.55
N ARG A 241 -58.23 3.99 30.78
CA ARG A 241 -58.79 4.58 32.00
C ARG A 241 -60.32 4.45 32.10
N LEU A 242 -61.03 4.46 30.96
CA LEU A 242 -62.48 4.21 30.91
C LEU A 242 -62.80 2.73 31.20
N ASP A 243 -62.06 1.80 30.58
CA ASP A 243 -62.20 0.36 30.82
C ASP A 243 -61.93 0.01 32.30
N LEU A 244 -60.90 0.64 32.89
CA LEU A 244 -60.61 0.52 34.32
C LEU A 244 -61.72 1.11 35.21
N ASN A 245 -62.39 2.17 34.78
CA ASN A 245 -63.47 2.79 35.55
C ASN A 245 -64.78 1.99 35.48
N LEU A 246 -65.07 1.33 34.36
CA LEU A 246 -66.21 0.42 34.20
C LEU A 246 -66.02 -0.86 35.03
N GLU A 247 -64.80 -1.40 35.07
CA GLU A 247 -64.48 -2.56 35.91
C GLU A 247 -64.40 -2.19 37.41
N LYS A 248 -63.93 -0.98 37.73
CA LYS A 248 -64.02 -0.42 39.10
C LYS A 248 -65.46 -0.22 39.56
N GLY A 249 -66.39 0.13 38.67
CA GLY A 249 -67.81 0.27 39.01
C GLY A 249 -68.43 -1.07 39.42
N ARG A 250 -68.11 -2.13 38.68
CA ARG A 250 -68.57 -3.50 38.95
C ARG A 250 -67.98 -4.09 40.24
N ILE A 251 -66.70 -3.80 40.51
CA ILE A 251 -66.01 -4.23 41.74
C ILE A 251 -66.48 -3.41 42.97
N ARG A 252 -66.89 -2.15 42.79
CA ARG A 252 -67.34 -1.25 43.87
C ARG A 252 -68.74 -1.58 44.39
N GLU A 253 -69.61 -2.16 43.56
CA GLU A 253 -70.96 -2.57 43.96
C GLU A 253 -70.95 -3.87 44.78
N GLU A 254 -69.98 -4.75 44.51
CA GLU A 254 -69.77 -6.01 45.24
C GLU A 254 -68.95 -5.82 46.54
N ALA A 255 -68.05 -4.83 46.57
CA ALA A 255 -67.21 -4.51 47.74
C ALA A 255 -67.87 -3.56 48.77
N ASN A 256 -68.78 -2.66 48.36
CA ASN A 256 -69.43 -1.70 49.27
C ASN A 256 -70.28 -2.33 50.39
N SER A 257 -70.64 -3.61 50.25
CA SER A 257 -71.43 -4.33 51.25
C SER A 257 -70.59 -4.84 52.43
N GLN A 258 -69.31 -5.15 52.22
CA GLN A 258 -68.44 -5.74 53.25
C GLN A 258 -67.33 -4.81 53.76
N GLU A 259 -67.12 -3.65 53.12
CA GLU A 259 -65.98 -2.76 53.38
C GLU A 259 -66.30 -1.56 54.30
N MET A 260 -67.56 -1.28 54.65
CA MET A 260 -67.89 -0.08 55.44
C MET A 260 -67.46 -0.17 56.91
N ARG A 261 -67.36 -1.39 57.46
CA ARG A 261 -67.06 -1.59 58.89
C ARG A 261 -65.58 -1.82 59.20
N ILE A 262 -64.74 -2.06 58.19
CA ILE A 262 -63.30 -2.27 58.36
C ILE A 262 -62.48 -1.05 57.88
N LYS A 263 -63.06 -0.21 57.00
CA LYS A 263 -62.41 0.96 56.37
C LYS A 263 -61.93 2.08 57.29
N GLU A 264 -62.54 2.33 58.44
CA GLU A 264 -62.21 3.53 59.23
C GLU A 264 -60.83 3.44 59.89
N THR A 265 -60.41 2.23 60.27
CA THR A 265 -59.14 1.98 60.96
C THR A 265 -57.99 1.60 60.00
N GLU A 266 -58.29 1.11 58.80
CA GLU A 266 -57.29 0.72 57.80
C GLU A 266 -56.76 1.92 57.00
N THR A 267 -57.60 2.93 56.73
CA THR A 267 -57.23 4.11 55.92
C THR A 267 -56.12 4.98 56.51
N ARG A 268 -55.94 4.98 57.83
CA ARG A 268 -54.92 5.80 58.50
C ARG A 268 -53.53 5.16 58.40
N ILE A 269 -53.46 3.83 58.41
CA ILE A 269 -52.22 3.07 58.24
C ILE A 269 -51.83 3.07 56.75
N GLU A 270 -52.78 2.93 55.83
CA GLU A 270 -52.51 2.96 54.39
C GLU A 270 -51.98 4.30 53.88
N GLN A 271 -52.42 5.43 54.45
CA GLN A 271 -51.91 6.77 54.06
C GLN A 271 -50.43 6.98 54.43
N GLU A 272 -49.99 6.52 55.60
CA GLU A 272 -48.58 6.62 56.00
C GLU A 272 -47.71 5.62 55.22
N VAL A 273 -48.22 4.42 54.92
CA VAL A 273 -47.52 3.41 54.11
C VAL A 273 -47.39 3.84 52.65
N ALA A 274 -48.39 4.51 52.07
CA ALA A 274 -48.31 5.06 50.71
C ALA A 274 -47.26 6.18 50.59
N GLY A 275 -47.18 7.08 51.58
CA GLY A 275 -46.17 8.15 51.61
C GLY A 275 -44.75 7.63 51.83
N LEU A 276 -44.57 6.59 52.67
CA LEU A 276 -43.29 5.89 52.82
C LEU A 276 -42.89 5.15 51.53
N ARG A 277 -43.85 4.54 50.83
CA ARG A 277 -43.60 3.84 49.56
C ARG A 277 -43.16 4.78 48.45
N GLU A 278 -43.77 5.96 48.33
CA GLU A 278 -43.36 6.99 47.36
C GLU A 278 -41.92 7.47 47.62
N ARG A 279 -41.57 7.73 48.88
CA ARG A 279 -40.19 8.10 49.25
C ARG A 279 -39.19 6.98 48.97
N VAL A 280 -39.58 5.72 49.20
CA VAL A 280 -38.75 4.56 48.89
C VAL A 280 -38.59 4.38 47.38
N GLU A 281 -39.63 4.56 46.58
CA GLU A 281 -39.54 4.48 45.11
C GLU A 281 -38.67 5.60 44.53
N ALA A 282 -38.75 6.82 45.08
CA ALA A 282 -37.87 7.94 44.71
C ALA A 282 -36.40 7.67 45.08
N VAL A 283 -36.12 7.14 46.27
CA VAL A 283 -34.76 6.75 46.68
C VAL A 283 -34.24 5.58 45.83
N LYS A 284 -35.08 4.58 45.52
CA LYS A 284 -34.72 3.48 44.60
C LYS A 284 -34.29 4.01 43.23
N PHE A 285 -35.02 4.95 42.67
CA PHE A 285 -34.67 5.54 41.38
C PHE A 285 -33.34 6.32 41.44
N SER A 286 -33.16 7.15 42.48
CA SER A 286 -31.91 7.90 42.67
C SER A 286 -30.70 6.99 42.89
N THR A 287 -30.83 5.96 43.73
CA THR A 287 -29.76 4.98 43.96
C THR A 287 -29.42 4.16 42.72
N LEU A 288 -30.41 3.78 41.90
CA LEU A 288 -30.18 3.12 40.60
C LEU A 288 -29.44 4.04 39.61
N GLN A 289 -29.76 5.33 39.57
CA GLN A 289 -29.05 6.30 38.73
C GLN A 289 -27.59 6.48 39.16
N TRP A 290 -27.34 6.64 40.46
CA TRP A 290 -25.97 6.73 40.99
C TRP A 290 -25.20 5.43 40.79
N LEU A 291 -25.83 4.27 40.98
CA LEU A 291 -25.22 2.97 40.73
C LEU A 291 -24.83 2.82 39.25
N MET A 292 -25.72 3.20 38.33
CA MET A 292 -25.42 3.15 36.90
C MET A 292 -24.29 4.12 36.53
N GLY A 293 -24.28 5.34 37.07
CA GLY A 293 -23.21 6.34 36.87
C GLY A 293 -21.86 5.89 37.42
N VAL A 294 -21.83 5.33 38.63
CA VAL A 294 -20.60 4.80 39.24
C VAL A 294 -20.13 3.56 38.49
N CYS A 295 -21.01 2.59 38.20
CA CYS A 295 -20.64 1.39 37.46
C CYS A 295 -20.11 1.70 36.05
N THR A 296 -20.76 2.62 35.33
CA THR A 296 -20.30 3.05 34.00
C THR A 296 -18.98 3.83 34.08
N GLY A 297 -18.82 4.72 35.06
CA GLY A 297 -17.57 5.44 35.31
C GLY A 297 -16.41 4.50 35.69
N THR A 298 -16.63 3.56 36.60
CA THR A 298 -15.62 2.56 36.98
C THR A 298 -15.31 1.62 35.83
N ALA A 299 -16.31 1.18 35.06
CA ALA A 299 -16.08 0.35 33.88
C ALA A 299 -15.27 1.10 32.82
N ALA A 300 -15.55 2.39 32.58
CA ALA A 300 -14.78 3.21 31.65
C ALA A 300 -13.32 3.39 32.11
N LEU A 301 -13.08 3.60 33.41
CA LEU A 301 -11.73 3.68 33.97
C LEU A 301 -10.98 2.34 33.90
N ILE A 302 -11.64 1.23 34.20
CA ILE A 302 -11.07 -0.12 34.08
C ILE A 302 -10.74 -0.44 32.62
N LEU A 303 -11.64 -0.12 31.69
CA LEU A 303 -11.40 -0.26 30.24
C LEU A 303 -10.24 0.63 29.77
N GLY A 304 -10.10 1.83 30.35
CA GLY A 304 -8.96 2.72 30.09
C GLY A 304 -7.64 2.14 30.61
N ALA A 305 -7.64 1.60 31.83
CA ALA A 305 -6.48 0.95 32.43
C ALA A 305 -6.07 -0.34 31.69
N TRP A 306 -7.05 -1.12 31.21
CA TRP A 306 -6.80 -2.34 30.43
C TRP A 306 -6.10 -2.09 29.08
N ARG A 307 -6.09 -0.86 28.58
CA ARG A 307 -5.40 -0.49 27.34
C ARG A 307 -3.93 -0.12 27.53
N LEU A 308 -3.48 0.00 28.77
CA LEU A 308 -2.08 0.28 29.07
C LEU A 308 -1.33 -1.03 29.21
N PHE A 309 -0.27 -1.17 28.43
CA PHE A 309 0.77 -2.14 28.68
C PHE A 309 1.57 -1.68 29.90
N ILE A 310 1.73 -2.60 30.86
CA ILE A 310 2.54 -2.42 32.06
C ILE A 310 3.69 -3.42 31.94
N PRO A 311 4.96 -2.96 31.94
CA PRO A 311 6.12 -3.83 31.91
C PRO A 311 6.08 -4.85 33.06
N PRO A 312 6.53 -6.10 32.84
CA PRO A 312 6.66 -7.06 33.93
C PRO A 312 7.74 -6.60 34.93
N GLU A 313 7.59 -6.99 36.20
CA GLU A 313 8.53 -6.61 37.27
C GLU A 313 9.88 -7.37 37.22
N CYS A 314 10.08 -8.24 36.23
CA CYS A 314 11.32 -8.98 36.04
C CYS A 314 12.27 -8.24 35.09
N GLU A 315 13.57 -8.48 35.24
CA GLU A 315 14.55 -8.12 34.21
C GLU A 315 14.34 -8.99 32.97
N PHE A 316 14.46 -8.40 31.78
CA PHE A 316 14.38 -9.10 30.49
C PHE A 316 15.23 -8.37 29.44
N ASP A 317 15.79 -9.14 28.51
CA ASP A 317 16.51 -8.63 27.32
C ASP A 317 15.96 -9.23 26.01
N THR A 318 15.04 -10.19 26.11
CA THR A 318 14.39 -10.83 24.98
C THR A 318 12.88 -10.68 25.11
N VAL A 319 12.24 -10.20 24.04
CA VAL A 319 10.79 -10.13 23.94
C VAL A 319 10.35 -10.82 22.66
N LYS A 320 9.46 -11.80 22.78
CA LYS A 320 8.86 -12.50 21.63
C LYS A 320 7.35 -12.34 21.70
N ILE A 321 6.71 -11.97 20.60
CA ILE A 321 5.25 -11.98 20.51
C ILE A 321 4.79 -13.19 19.69
N ASN A 322 3.70 -13.81 20.12
CA ASN A 322 2.97 -14.81 19.36
C ASN A 322 1.61 -14.22 18.99
N LEU A 323 1.41 -13.99 17.69
CA LEU A 323 0.14 -13.58 17.11
C LEU A 323 -0.58 -14.83 16.60
N THR A 324 -1.74 -15.15 17.16
CA THR A 324 -2.63 -16.21 16.67
C THR A 324 -3.93 -15.58 16.17
N VAL A 325 -4.30 -15.86 14.92
CA VAL A 325 -5.49 -15.27 14.27
C VAL A 325 -6.37 -16.35 13.72
N THR A 326 -7.65 -16.33 14.10
CA THR A 326 -8.70 -17.20 13.59
C THR A 326 -9.73 -16.40 12.80
N SER A 327 -10.26 -16.96 11.71
CA SER A 327 -11.31 -16.34 10.91
C SER A 327 -12.06 -17.40 10.10
N GLN A 328 -13.38 -17.24 9.96
CA GLN A 328 -14.23 -18.15 9.20
C GLN A 328 -15.26 -17.37 8.40
N GLY A 329 -15.35 -17.65 7.10
CA GLY A 329 -16.25 -16.95 6.17
C GLY A 329 -15.47 -16.29 5.03
N ARG A 330 -16.09 -15.34 4.35
CA ARG A 330 -15.45 -14.60 3.25
C ARG A 330 -14.81 -13.32 3.79
N GLN A 331 -13.51 -13.15 3.55
CA GLN A 331 -12.77 -11.93 3.85
C GLN A 331 -11.54 -11.87 2.93
N PHE A 332 -11.09 -10.67 2.59
CA PHE A 332 -9.81 -10.47 1.92
C PHE A 332 -8.69 -10.24 2.92
N ASP A 333 -7.46 -10.20 2.44
CA ASP A 333 -6.34 -9.84 3.27
C ASP A 333 -6.52 -8.42 3.84
N ARG A 334 -6.10 -8.24 5.09
CA ARG A 334 -6.20 -6.97 5.81
C ARG A 334 -4.85 -6.63 6.40
N LEU A 335 -4.41 -5.41 6.15
CA LEU A 335 -3.25 -4.86 6.82
C LEU A 335 -3.57 -4.67 8.31
N ALA A 336 -2.67 -5.14 9.16
CA ALA A 336 -2.69 -4.89 10.59
C ALA A 336 -1.36 -4.31 11.06
N ILE A 337 -1.44 -3.43 12.05
CA ILE A 337 -0.28 -2.70 12.58
C ILE A 337 -0.33 -2.71 14.10
N LEU A 338 0.76 -3.11 14.74
CA LEU A 338 0.96 -3.05 16.19
C LEU A 338 1.81 -1.83 16.54
N PHE A 339 1.29 -1.00 17.43
CA PHE A 339 1.99 0.14 18.02
C PHE A 339 2.21 -0.07 19.52
N LEU A 340 3.40 0.33 19.97
CA LEU A 340 3.68 0.68 21.35
C LEU A 340 3.74 2.21 21.43
N GLY A 341 2.75 2.81 22.08
CA GLY A 341 2.51 4.24 22.03
C GLY A 341 2.27 4.69 20.59
N ASP A 342 3.17 5.52 20.07
CA ASP A 342 3.14 6.03 18.70
C ASP A 342 4.16 5.36 17.77
N THR A 343 4.84 4.33 18.25
CA THR A 343 5.92 3.62 17.56
C THR A 343 5.42 2.31 16.99
N GLU A 344 5.53 2.16 15.67
CA GLU A 344 5.17 0.90 15.00
C GLU A 344 6.23 -0.16 15.27
N VAL A 345 5.81 -1.29 15.83
CA VAL A 345 6.71 -2.41 16.14
C VAL A 345 6.43 -3.65 15.29
N PHE A 346 5.25 -3.73 14.68
CA PHE A 346 4.87 -4.83 13.80
C PHE A 346 3.91 -4.35 12.71
N ARG A 347 4.13 -4.79 11.47
CA ARG A 347 3.17 -4.69 10.38
C ARG A 347 3.02 -6.04 9.70
N THR A 348 1.78 -6.46 9.52
CA THR A 348 1.42 -7.80 9.04
C THR A 348 0.19 -7.70 8.13
N SER A 349 -0.02 -8.67 7.26
CA SER A 349 -1.25 -8.85 6.50
C SER A 349 -1.89 -10.20 6.83
N THR A 350 -3.21 -10.25 6.95
CA THR A 350 -3.92 -11.48 7.28
C THR A 350 -4.01 -12.43 6.10
N ALA A 351 -3.91 -13.74 6.32
CA ALA A 351 -4.31 -14.72 5.31
C ALA A 351 -5.82 -14.66 5.01
N GLU A 352 -6.21 -14.84 3.75
CA GLU A 352 -7.62 -14.94 3.36
C GLU A 352 -8.30 -16.21 3.93
N PRO A 353 -9.39 -16.09 4.72
CA PRO A 353 -10.12 -17.24 5.21
C PRO A 353 -10.83 -18.03 4.14
N THR A 354 -11.22 -19.24 4.51
CA THR A 354 -12.13 -20.11 3.75
C THR A 354 -13.47 -20.23 4.49
N ALA A 355 -14.48 -20.80 3.83
CA ALA A 355 -15.76 -21.12 4.47
C ALA A 355 -15.60 -22.11 5.65
N ASP A 356 -14.61 -23.01 5.56
CA ASP A 356 -14.29 -23.98 6.62
C ASP A 356 -13.48 -23.37 7.77
N GLY A 357 -12.92 -22.17 7.57
CA GLY A 357 -12.19 -21.42 8.57
C GLY A 357 -10.68 -21.63 8.56
N ILE A 358 -9.99 -20.66 9.17
CA ILE A 358 -8.53 -20.57 9.35
C ILE A 358 -8.19 -20.12 10.80
N VAL A 359 -7.00 -20.48 11.27
CA VAL A 359 -6.18 -20.26 12.48
C VAL A 359 -4.67 -20.32 12.16
N TRP A 360 -4.04 -19.20 11.82
CA TRP A 360 -2.58 -19.15 11.64
C TRP A 360 -1.90 -18.51 12.85
N ALA A 361 -0.61 -18.78 13.02
CA ALA A 361 0.20 -18.18 14.07
C ALA A 361 1.54 -17.67 13.53
N TYR A 362 1.99 -16.52 14.03
CA TYR A 362 3.29 -15.94 13.71
C TYR A 362 4.01 -15.54 15.00
N ILE A 363 5.27 -15.96 15.13
CA ILE A 363 6.12 -15.60 16.25
C ILE A 363 7.14 -14.58 15.76
N LYS A 364 7.13 -13.39 16.36
CA LYS A 364 8.04 -12.30 16.02
C LYS A 364 8.93 -11.96 17.19
N ASP A 365 10.23 -11.85 16.92
CA ASP A 365 11.18 -11.24 17.85
C ASP A 365 10.98 -9.72 17.88
N MET A 366 10.83 -9.20 19.09
CA MET A 366 10.55 -7.81 19.40
C MET A 366 11.67 -7.18 20.25
N SER A 367 12.78 -7.89 20.45
CA SER A 367 13.86 -7.48 21.33
C SER A 367 14.55 -6.19 20.85
N GLN A 368 14.56 -5.91 19.53
CA GLN A 368 15.00 -4.64 18.96
C GLN A 368 14.25 -3.42 19.52
N TYR A 369 13.07 -3.62 20.11
CA TYR A 369 12.22 -2.60 20.72
C TYR A 369 12.26 -2.59 22.25
N ASN A 370 13.25 -3.20 22.90
CA ASN A 370 13.32 -3.32 24.37
C ASN A 370 13.13 -2.01 25.13
N ALA A 371 13.69 -0.89 24.65
CA ALA A 371 13.49 0.43 25.27
C ALA A 371 12.00 0.82 25.41
N LEU A 372 11.14 0.32 24.52
CA LEU A 372 9.69 0.54 24.57
C LEU A 372 9.01 -0.44 25.53
N TRP A 373 9.45 -1.70 25.58
CA TRP A 373 8.88 -2.70 26.49
C TRP A 373 9.16 -2.44 27.97
N GLN A 374 10.15 -1.59 28.27
CA GLN A 374 10.53 -1.21 29.64
C GLN A 374 9.71 -0.04 30.21
N ILE A 375 8.88 0.62 29.38
CA ILE A 375 8.05 1.76 29.82
C ILE A 375 6.56 1.43 29.75
N GLN A 376 5.79 1.98 30.68
CA GLN A 376 4.34 1.91 30.64
C GLN A 376 3.79 2.77 29.50
N GLN A 377 3.03 2.17 28.59
CA GLN A 377 2.46 2.89 27.43
C GLN A 377 1.25 2.16 26.85
N LYS A 378 0.57 2.77 25.87
CA LYS A 378 -0.56 2.12 25.18
C LYS A 378 -0.07 1.05 24.21
N LEU A 379 -0.77 -0.07 24.16
CA LEU A 379 -0.62 -1.06 23.09
C LEU A 379 -1.83 -0.94 22.17
N ILE A 380 -1.59 -0.71 20.88
CA ILE A 380 -2.65 -0.57 19.87
C ILE A 380 -2.39 -1.60 18.77
N PHE A 381 -3.30 -2.56 18.62
CA PHE A 381 -3.32 -3.46 17.48
C PHE A 381 -4.47 -3.05 16.56
N ASP A 382 -4.13 -2.35 15.48
CA ASP A 382 -5.09 -1.88 14.49
C ASP A 382 -5.25 -2.94 13.39
N LEU A 383 -6.44 -3.51 13.27
CA LEU A 383 -6.81 -4.48 12.23
C LEU A 383 -8.18 -4.10 11.69
N GLY A 384 -8.19 -3.48 10.50
CA GLY A 384 -9.41 -3.03 9.84
C GLY A 384 -10.23 -4.22 9.32
N ASN A 385 -11.31 -4.57 10.03
CA ASN A 385 -12.22 -5.63 9.62
C ASN A 385 -13.56 -5.06 9.15
N ILE A 386 -13.93 -5.32 7.90
CA ILE A 386 -15.22 -4.93 7.33
C ILE A 386 -16.13 -6.15 7.36
N ILE A 387 -17.29 -6.02 8.01
CA ILE A 387 -18.31 -7.07 8.09
C ILE A 387 -19.61 -6.61 7.45
N ASN A 388 -20.06 -7.33 6.43
CA ASN A 388 -21.30 -7.09 5.69
C ASN A 388 -21.75 -8.38 4.96
N ASP A 389 -22.73 -8.28 4.05
CA ASP A 389 -23.28 -9.43 3.32
C ASP A 389 -22.28 -10.11 2.37
N ILE A 390 -21.19 -9.43 2.02
CA ILE A 390 -20.11 -9.96 1.17
C ILE A 390 -18.96 -10.46 2.04
N TYR A 391 -18.51 -9.64 3.00
CA TYR A 391 -17.41 -9.94 3.90
C TYR A 391 -17.97 -10.46 5.23
N THR A 392 -18.08 -11.77 5.34
CA THR A 392 -18.73 -12.45 6.47
C THR A 392 -17.74 -13.00 7.50
N GLY A 393 -16.43 -12.88 7.26
CA GLY A 393 -15.39 -13.49 8.10
C GLY A 393 -14.82 -12.56 9.17
N PRO A 394 -15.28 -12.62 10.43
CA PRO A 394 -14.67 -11.88 11.53
C PRO A 394 -13.32 -12.48 11.94
N PHE A 395 -12.36 -11.61 12.27
CA PHE A 395 -11.09 -12.01 12.86
C PHE A 395 -11.21 -12.09 14.39
N SER A 396 -10.75 -13.20 14.96
CA SER A 396 -10.49 -13.36 16.38
C SER A 396 -8.99 -13.51 16.58
N VAL A 397 -8.40 -12.56 17.32
CA VAL A 397 -6.95 -12.38 17.44
C VAL A 397 -6.53 -12.53 18.89
N THR A 398 -5.48 -13.32 19.11
CA THR A 398 -4.79 -13.44 20.40
C THR A 398 -3.34 -13.03 20.22
N LEU A 399 -2.89 -12.06 21.02
CA LEU A 399 -1.50 -11.62 21.07
C LEU A 399 -0.92 -11.97 22.44
N THR A 400 0.11 -12.80 22.46
CA THR A 400 0.80 -13.20 23.70
C THR A 400 2.26 -12.75 23.64
N ALA A 401 2.70 -11.94 24.60
CA ALA A 401 4.10 -11.53 24.73
C ALA A 401 4.81 -12.42 25.77
N TYR A 402 6.02 -12.87 25.43
CA TYR A 402 6.91 -13.64 26.28
C TYR A 402 8.17 -12.81 26.56
N PHE A 403 8.56 -12.75 27.83
CA PHE A 403 9.71 -11.99 28.31
C PHE A 403 10.72 -12.97 28.90
N SER A 404 11.97 -12.92 28.44
CA SER A 404 13.05 -13.79 28.89
C SER A 404 14.39 -13.06 28.93
N CYS A 405 15.38 -13.68 29.58
CA CYS A 405 16.79 -13.28 29.52
C CYS A 405 17.56 -14.32 28.69
N GLU A 406 17.97 -14.00 27.46
CA GLU A 406 18.73 -14.91 26.58
C GLU A 406 20.15 -14.40 26.26
N GLY A 407 20.56 -13.23 26.76
CA GLY A 407 21.90 -12.68 26.53
C GLY A 407 22.05 -12.12 25.12
N HIS A 408 21.10 -11.28 24.70
CA HIS A 408 21.01 -10.78 23.33
C HIS A 408 21.94 -9.61 23.00
N ALA A 409 22.06 -9.36 21.69
CA ALA A 409 22.84 -8.26 21.15
C ALA A 409 22.34 -6.89 21.66
N ARG A 410 23.26 -5.93 21.79
CA ARG A 410 22.98 -4.55 22.22
C ARG A 410 21.80 -3.94 21.45
N THR A 411 20.71 -3.61 22.14
CA THR A 411 19.54 -2.92 21.56
C THR A 411 19.70 -1.39 21.64
N ALA A 412 18.81 -0.66 20.96
CA ALA A 412 18.78 0.80 21.08
C ALA A 412 18.38 1.22 22.50
N ASP A 413 18.98 2.30 22.97
CA ASP A 413 18.74 2.88 24.30
C ASP A 413 17.50 3.80 24.27
N VAL A 414 17.26 4.45 23.13
CA VAL A 414 16.09 5.32 22.90
C VAL A 414 15.53 5.04 21.50
N ILE A 415 14.19 4.99 21.40
CA ILE A 415 13.47 4.81 20.13
C ILE A 415 12.45 5.94 19.98
N LEU A 416 12.55 6.68 18.87
CA LEU A 416 11.68 7.82 18.57
C LEU A 416 10.86 7.56 17.28
N PRO A 417 9.52 7.72 17.30
CA PRO A 417 8.69 7.39 16.13
C PRO A 417 8.58 8.52 15.10
N ILE A 418 8.84 8.26 13.83
CA ILE A 418 8.40 9.10 12.71
C ILE A 418 6.99 8.64 12.34
N SER A 419 5.98 9.22 13.01
CA SER A 419 4.59 8.78 12.91
C SER A 419 3.60 9.95 13.11
N ALA A 420 2.32 9.72 12.80
CA ALA A 420 1.25 10.71 12.90
C ALA A 420 0.84 11.07 14.35
N ARG A 421 1.42 10.37 15.34
CA ARG A 421 1.22 10.59 16.78
C ARG A 421 -0.25 10.62 17.25
N LYS A 422 -1.03 9.62 16.85
CA LYS A 422 -2.48 9.54 17.13
C LYS A 422 -2.83 8.58 18.28
N SER A 423 -1.84 8.02 18.98
CA SER A 423 -2.06 7.06 20.08
C SER A 423 -2.87 7.65 21.25
N ALA A 424 -2.71 8.95 21.52
CA ALA A 424 -3.48 9.66 22.54
C ALA A 424 -5.00 9.54 22.30
N SER A 425 -5.41 9.58 21.03
CA SER A 425 -6.80 9.42 20.58
C SER A 425 -7.21 7.96 20.34
N ASN A 426 -6.38 6.99 20.70
CA ASN A 426 -6.59 5.55 20.46
C ASN A 426 -6.73 5.20 18.97
N LEU A 427 -6.01 5.91 18.10
CA LEU A 427 -5.98 5.65 16.67
C LEU A 427 -4.58 5.20 16.25
N SER A 428 -4.50 4.53 15.10
CA SER A 428 -3.24 4.18 14.46
C SER A 428 -2.43 5.43 14.12
N SER A 429 -1.13 5.38 14.41
CA SER A 429 -0.19 6.47 14.15
C SER A 429 0.47 6.38 12.77
N VAL A 430 -0.09 5.58 11.86
CA VAL A 430 0.38 5.48 10.47
C VAL A 430 0.10 6.77 9.68
N PHE A 431 1.03 7.15 8.80
CA PHE A 431 0.79 8.17 7.78
C PHE A 431 0.20 7.56 6.52
N THR A 432 -0.69 8.31 5.87
CA THR A 432 -1.23 7.99 4.55
C THR A 432 -0.69 9.00 3.53
N VAL A 433 0.36 8.64 2.78
CA VAL A 433 1.01 9.52 1.80
C VAL A 433 0.38 9.29 0.42
N PRO A 434 0.08 10.34 -0.38
CA PRO A 434 0.51 11.75 -0.23
C PRO A 434 -0.39 12.65 0.64
N GLY A 435 -1.45 12.12 1.27
CA GLY A 435 -2.41 12.95 2.02
C GLY A 435 -1.85 13.59 3.29
N ASP A 436 -0.96 12.90 4.00
CA ASP A 436 -0.38 13.34 5.27
C ASP A 436 1.01 14.00 5.09
N ASN A 437 1.31 14.98 5.95
CA ASN A 437 2.66 15.50 6.13
C ASN A 437 3.43 14.59 7.12
N THR A 438 4.52 13.98 6.65
CA THR A 438 5.32 13.02 7.42
C THR A 438 6.42 13.67 8.26
N LYS A 439 6.55 15.00 8.22
CA LYS A 439 7.61 15.73 8.93
C LYS A 439 7.39 15.71 10.44
N THR A 440 8.37 15.20 11.18
CA THR A 440 8.39 15.13 12.64
C THR A 440 9.61 15.85 13.21
N LEU A 441 9.53 16.34 14.45
CA LEU A 441 10.61 17.07 15.13
C LEU A 441 11.06 16.34 16.39
N TYR A 442 12.38 16.23 16.56
CA TYR A 442 13.01 15.58 17.72
C TYR A 442 14.30 16.25 18.15
N GLN A 443 14.52 16.31 19.46
CA GLN A 443 15.84 16.62 20.03
C GLN A 443 16.60 15.31 20.24
N ILE A 444 17.83 15.22 19.73
CA ILE A 444 18.66 14.02 19.85
C ILE A 444 19.60 14.17 21.07
N PRO A 445 19.69 13.16 21.95
CA PRO A 445 20.57 13.21 23.11
C PRO A 445 22.05 13.44 22.71
N PRO A 446 22.78 14.32 23.40
CA PRO A 446 24.14 14.72 23.02
C PRO A 446 25.17 13.59 23.16
N ASN A 447 24.87 12.54 23.93
CA ASN A 447 25.70 11.33 24.08
C ASN A 447 25.34 10.23 23.06
N THR A 448 24.55 10.53 22.02
CA THR A 448 24.27 9.55 20.95
C THR A 448 25.54 9.24 20.16
N SER A 449 25.93 7.97 20.13
CA SER A 449 27.10 7.45 19.39
C SER A 449 26.76 6.84 18.03
N ARG A 450 25.52 6.37 17.85
CA ARG A 450 25.02 5.82 16.57
C ARG A 450 23.52 6.11 16.45
N ALA A 451 23.04 6.41 15.25
CA ALA A 451 21.63 6.61 14.98
C ALA A 451 21.23 5.93 13.66
N VAL A 452 20.14 5.16 13.70
CA VAL A 452 19.62 4.40 12.54
C VAL A 452 18.12 4.66 12.43
N VAL A 453 17.62 4.86 11.21
CA VAL A 453 16.19 4.99 10.94
C VAL A 453 15.71 3.77 10.19
N SER A 454 14.75 3.01 10.74
CA SER A 454 13.99 2.02 9.96
C SER A 454 12.75 2.68 9.38
N ILE A 455 12.34 2.24 8.19
CA ILE A 455 11.11 2.74 7.54
C ILE A 455 10.23 1.57 7.13
N SER A 456 8.97 1.65 7.51
CA SER A 456 7.91 0.72 7.12
C SER A 456 7.01 1.42 6.11
N ALA A 457 7.04 0.97 4.85
CA ALA A 457 6.28 1.58 3.75
C ALA A 457 5.56 0.49 2.95
N CYS A 458 4.24 0.63 2.79
CA CYS A 458 3.41 -0.35 2.09
C CYS A 458 2.38 0.37 1.20
N GLY A 459 2.41 0.08 -0.10
CA GLY A 459 1.40 0.55 -1.05
C GLY A 459 0.07 -0.17 -0.86
N GLN A 460 -1.03 0.53 -1.12
CA GLN A 460 -2.39 0.02 -0.95
C GLN A 460 -3.29 0.50 -2.10
N SER A 461 -4.41 -0.19 -2.33
CA SER A 461 -5.30 0.10 -3.46
C SER A 461 -4.54 0.00 -4.79
N THR A 462 -4.56 1.01 -5.65
CA THR A 462 -3.82 1.02 -6.94
C THR A 462 -2.29 0.95 -6.79
N GLU A 463 -1.79 1.08 -5.56
CA GLU A 463 -0.37 0.96 -5.21
C GLU A 463 -0.03 -0.40 -4.60
N GLU A 464 -0.97 -1.33 -4.46
CA GLU A 464 -0.68 -2.66 -3.89
C GLU A 464 0.24 -3.49 -4.79
N PHE A 465 -0.01 -3.45 -6.11
CA PHE A 465 0.79 -4.12 -7.14
C PHE A 465 1.55 -3.12 -8.01
N TRP A 466 2.07 -2.05 -7.40
CA TRP A 466 2.75 -0.94 -8.08
C TRP A 466 3.83 -1.38 -9.07
N TRP A 467 4.51 -2.51 -8.82
CA TRP A 467 5.54 -3.11 -9.68
C TRP A 467 5.02 -3.56 -11.06
N SER A 468 3.71 -3.65 -11.23
CA SER A 468 3.01 -4.02 -12.46
C SER A 468 2.41 -2.82 -13.21
N ASN A 469 2.51 -1.61 -12.66
CA ASN A 469 1.89 -0.42 -13.22
C ASN A 469 2.53 0.01 -14.54
N VAL A 470 1.74 0.65 -15.39
CA VAL A 470 2.17 1.22 -16.68
C VAL A 470 2.56 2.70 -16.52
N PHE A 471 3.07 3.31 -17.60
CA PHE A 471 3.24 4.76 -17.63
C PHE A 471 1.88 5.47 -17.62
N SER A 472 1.81 6.65 -17.01
CA SER A 472 0.52 7.32 -16.77
C SER A 472 -0.26 7.67 -18.04
N TYR A 473 0.40 7.77 -19.20
CA TYR A 473 -0.27 8.00 -20.49
C TYR A 473 -0.67 6.71 -21.22
N ASP A 474 -0.41 5.54 -20.63
CA ASP A 474 -0.75 4.22 -21.14
C ASP A 474 -1.91 3.56 -20.39
N THR A 475 -2.51 4.25 -19.40
CA THR A 475 -3.58 3.69 -18.54
C THR A 475 -4.81 3.28 -19.34
N GLU A 476 -5.11 4.00 -20.43
CA GLU A 476 -6.25 3.72 -21.30
C GLU A 476 -5.92 2.75 -22.46
N ALA A 477 -4.69 2.21 -22.54
CA ALA A 477 -4.22 1.45 -23.70
C ALA A 477 -5.11 0.23 -24.05
N PHE A 478 -5.74 -0.39 -23.05
CA PHE A 478 -6.64 -1.54 -23.22
C PHE A 478 -8.00 -1.35 -22.54
N ASN A 479 -8.46 -0.10 -22.40
CA ASN A 479 -9.67 0.24 -21.63
C ASN A 479 -10.92 -0.54 -22.11
N THR A 480 -11.04 -0.75 -23.42
CA THR A 480 -12.17 -1.50 -24.00
C THR A 480 -12.19 -2.98 -23.63
N THR A 481 -11.03 -3.57 -23.33
CA THR A 481 -10.89 -5.01 -23.11
C THR A 481 -10.79 -5.34 -21.62
N MET A 482 -10.02 -4.55 -20.87
CA MET A 482 -9.68 -4.83 -19.47
C MET A 482 -10.05 -3.72 -18.48
N GLY A 483 -10.55 -2.58 -18.99
CA GLY A 483 -10.68 -1.37 -18.18
C GLY A 483 -9.36 -0.60 -18.05
N GLU A 484 -9.39 0.44 -17.24
CA GLU A 484 -8.23 1.31 -17.00
C GLU A 484 -7.12 0.57 -16.24
N LEU A 485 -5.89 0.65 -16.76
CA LEU A 485 -4.69 0.16 -16.09
C LEU A 485 -4.16 1.18 -15.08
N TYR A 486 -3.43 0.70 -14.06
CA TYR A 486 -2.82 1.59 -13.07
C TYR A 486 -1.53 2.24 -13.59
N GLY A 487 -1.43 3.57 -13.40
CA GLY A 487 -0.32 4.39 -13.89
C GLY A 487 0.81 4.60 -12.87
N TYR A 488 1.58 5.69 -13.07
CA TYR A 488 2.73 6.11 -12.23
C TYR A 488 3.98 5.24 -12.32
N SER A 489 4.12 4.43 -13.38
CA SER A 489 5.27 3.57 -13.65
C SER A 489 5.45 2.42 -12.64
N PRO A 490 6.26 1.39 -12.97
CA PRO A 490 6.49 0.27 -12.08
C PRO A 490 7.53 0.53 -10.96
N PHE A 491 7.97 1.77 -10.74
CA PHE A 491 9.07 2.10 -9.82
C PHE A 491 8.62 2.99 -8.65
N ARG A 492 9.10 2.71 -7.43
CA ARG A 492 8.91 3.53 -6.24
C ARG A 492 10.23 3.69 -5.48
N GLU A 493 10.46 4.87 -4.94
CA GLU A 493 11.57 5.17 -4.03
C GLU A 493 11.03 5.84 -2.77
N VAL A 494 11.46 5.34 -1.63
CA VAL A 494 11.21 5.92 -0.30
C VAL A 494 12.44 6.73 0.06
N GLN A 495 12.26 8.01 0.39
CA GLN A 495 13.35 8.93 0.71
C GLN A 495 13.23 9.40 2.15
N LEU A 496 14.35 9.41 2.87
CA LEU A 496 14.46 9.99 4.20
C LEU A 496 15.19 11.33 4.10
N TYR A 497 14.59 12.37 4.67
CA TYR A 497 15.21 13.69 4.83
C TYR A 497 15.45 13.99 6.30
N VAL A 498 16.63 14.53 6.61
CA VAL A 498 17.00 15.07 7.91
C VAL A 498 17.36 16.54 7.70
N ASP A 499 16.60 17.46 8.31
CA ASP A 499 16.75 18.91 8.10
C ASP A 499 16.80 19.32 6.63
N ASP A 500 15.85 18.80 5.85
CA ASP A 500 15.70 19.02 4.40
C ASP A 500 16.89 18.51 3.56
N ILE A 501 17.81 17.74 4.16
CA ILE A 501 18.93 17.08 3.48
C ILE A 501 18.60 15.60 3.29
N LEU A 502 18.77 15.08 2.06
CA LEU A 502 18.56 13.66 1.76
C LEU A 502 19.55 12.80 2.57
N ALA A 503 19.03 11.99 3.49
CA ALA A 503 19.80 11.17 4.41
C ALA A 503 19.91 9.71 3.95
N GLY A 504 18.97 9.23 3.14
CA GLY A 504 19.00 7.88 2.61
C GLY A 504 17.79 7.57 1.74
N ILE A 505 17.87 6.44 1.05
CA ILE A 505 16.88 5.96 0.11
C ILE A 505 16.62 4.46 0.28
N ILE A 506 15.40 4.04 0.03
CA ILE A 506 14.97 2.64 0.07
C ILE A 506 14.15 2.36 -1.19
N TRP A 507 14.50 1.30 -1.90
CA TRP A 507 13.66 0.72 -2.94
C TRP A 507 12.90 -0.47 -2.36
N PRO A 508 11.56 -0.38 -2.24
CA PRO A 508 10.78 -1.33 -1.47
C PRO A 508 10.75 -2.70 -2.12
N PHE A 509 10.71 -3.74 -1.29
CA PHE A 509 10.44 -5.11 -1.73
C PHE A 509 9.01 -5.20 -2.30
N PRO A 510 8.79 -5.82 -3.49
CA PRO A 510 7.46 -5.99 -4.06
C PRO A 510 6.70 -7.10 -3.32
N VAL A 511 6.13 -6.75 -2.17
CA VAL A 511 5.25 -7.65 -1.42
C VAL A 511 4.04 -8.01 -2.28
N ILE A 512 3.62 -9.27 -2.21
CA ILE A 512 2.39 -9.77 -2.85
C ILE A 512 1.61 -10.40 -1.71
N PHE A 513 0.48 -9.79 -1.37
CA PHE A 513 -0.40 -10.23 -0.30
C PHE A 513 -1.27 -11.41 -0.72
N THR A 514 -1.92 -12.06 0.26
CA THR A 514 -2.79 -13.20 -0.04
C THR A 514 -4.00 -12.72 -0.81
N GLY A 515 -4.20 -13.26 -2.00
CA GLY A 515 -5.23 -12.84 -2.96
C GLY A 515 -4.64 -12.25 -4.24
N GLY A 516 -3.44 -11.66 -4.15
CA GLY A 516 -2.76 -11.00 -5.27
C GLY A 516 -2.35 -11.93 -6.41
N VAL A 517 -2.25 -11.41 -7.62
CA VAL A 517 -2.02 -12.16 -8.88
C VAL A 517 -3.11 -13.19 -9.17
N ALA A 518 -3.21 -14.27 -8.39
CA ALA A 518 -4.32 -15.22 -8.41
C ALA A 518 -4.56 -15.80 -7.00
N PRO A 519 -5.81 -15.93 -6.54
CA PRO A 519 -6.14 -16.47 -5.21
C PRO A 519 -5.57 -17.86 -4.89
N GLY A 520 -5.33 -18.68 -5.92
CA GLY A 520 -4.89 -20.07 -5.78
C GLY A 520 -3.49 -20.23 -5.20
N PHE A 521 -2.61 -19.22 -5.33
CA PHE A 521 -1.25 -19.27 -4.78
C PHE A 521 -1.21 -19.32 -3.25
N TRP A 522 -2.22 -18.77 -2.58
CA TRP A 522 -2.07 -18.31 -1.21
C TRP A 522 -2.63 -19.25 -0.14
N ARG A 523 -2.85 -20.52 -0.52
CA ARG A 523 -3.45 -21.54 0.36
C ARG A 523 -2.63 -22.84 0.30
N PRO A 524 -1.95 -23.25 1.38
CA PRO A 524 -1.77 -22.59 2.68
C PRO A 524 -0.53 -21.67 2.77
N ILE A 525 0.28 -21.57 1.70
CA ILE A 525 1.50 -20.77 1.69
C ILE A 525 1.12 -19.30 1.51
N VAL A 526 1.67 -18.40 2.33
CA VAL A 526 1.46 -16.95 2.18
C VAL A 526 2.64 -16.29 1.46
N GLY A 527 2.49 -15.00 1.15
CA GLY A 527 3.55 -14.30 0.49
C GLY A 527 4.81 -14.11 1.34
N ILE A 528 5.98 -14.03 0.69
CA ILE A 528 7.25 -13.66 1.34
C ILE A 528 7.04 -12.33 2.08
N ASP A 529 7.39 -12.32 3.37
CA ASP A 529 7.21 -11.22 4.31
C ASP A 529 5.77 -10.71 4.50
N ALA A 530 4.73 -11.39 3.97
CA ALA A 530 3.35 -10.93 4.10
C ALA A 530 2.87 -10.93 5.58
N PHE A 531 3.38 -11.86 6.39
CA PHE A 531 3.09 -11.90 7.83
C PHE A 531 4.02 -11.02 8.67
N ASP A 532 5.13 -10.54 8.13
CA ASP A 532 6.05 -9.63 8.81
C ASP A 532 6.79 -8.75 7.81
N LEU A 533 6.23 -7.58 7.56
CA LEU A 533 6.78 -6.63 6.62
C LEU A 533 8.08 -6.05 7.21
N ARG A 534 9.21 -6.41 6.62
CA ARG A 534 10.53 -5.91 7.01
C ARG A 534 10.60 -4.39 6.85
N GLN A 535 11.41 -3.77 7.70
CA GLN A 535 11.64 -2.33 7.69
C GLN A 535 13.11 -2.07 7.30
N PRO A 536 13.40 -1.68 6.05
CA PRO A 536 14.76 -1.36 5.65
C PRO A 536 15.33 -0.18 6.45
N GLU A 537 16.63 -0.19 6.67
CA GLU A 537 17.33 0.71 7.60
C GLU A 537 18.26 1.68 6.86
N ILE A 538 18.29 2.93 7.32
CA ILE A 538 19.20 3.99 6.87
C ILE A 538 20.04 4.42 8.08
N ASP A 539 21.37 4.28 8.00
CA ASP A 539 22.26 4.73 9.07
C ASP A 539 22.52 6.24 8.94
N ILE A 540 21.92 7.02 9.84
CA ILE A 540 22.01 8.48 9.87
C ILE A 540 23.15 8.97 10.78
N SER A 541 24.05 8.09 11.23
CA SER A 541 25.19 8.46 12.08
C SER A 541 26.07 9.59 11.50
N PRO A 542 26.24 9.74 10.17
CA PRO A 542 26.91 10.91 9.61
C PRO A 542 26.28 12.27 9.95
N PHE A 543 25.01 12.32 10.36
CA PHE A 543 24.33 13.54 10.78
C PHE A 543 24.52 13.86 12.27
N LEU A 544 25.04 12.94 13.09
CA LEU A 544 25.24 13.16 14.52
C LEU A 544 26.01 14.44 14.90
N PRO A 545 27.02 14.92 14.14
CA PRO A 545 27.69 16.18 14.48
C PRO A 545 26.71 17.36 14.58
N ILE A 546 25.71 17.43 13.69
CA ILE A 546 24.72 18.51 13.69
C ILE A 546 23.49 18.21 14.54
N LEU A 547 23.15 16.93 14.76
CA LEU A 547 21.95 16.53 15.50
C LEU A 547 22.09 16.67 17.04
N LYS A 548 23.32 16.77 17.54
CA LYS A 548 23.64 16.75 18.98
C LYS A 548 23.76 18.16 19.59
N ASP A 549 23.18 19.16 18.95
CA ASP A 549 23.24 20.58 19.37
C ASP A 549 22.20 20.95 20.46
N GLY A 550 21.34 20.00 20.84
CA GLY A 550 20.26 20.19 21.80
C GLY A 550 19.01 20.88 21.24
N GLN A 551 18.97 21.17 19.93
CA GLN A 551 17.82 21.74 19.24
C GLN A 551 16.94 20.66 18.61
N PRO A 552 15.66 20.97 18.31
CA PRO A 552 14.81 20.08 17.53
C PRO A 552 15.24 20.02 16.06
N HIS A 553 15.43 18.81 15.55
CA HIS A 553 15.70 18.52 14.15
C HIS A 553 14.53 17.83 13.48
N SER A 554 14.39 18.05 12.17
CA SER A 554 13.29 17.52 11.37
C SER A 554 13.64 16.24 10.65
N PHE A 555 12.69 15.30 10.65
CA PHE A 555 12.75 14.02 9.96
C PHE A 555 11.51 13.87 9.09
N GLU A 556 11.68 13.65 7.80
CA GLU A 556 10.58 13.59 6.82
C GLU A 556 10.76 12.39 5.89
N ILE A 557 9.69 11.64 5.64
CA ILE A 557 9.67 10.48 4.74
C ILE A 557 8.84 10.84 3.50
N LYS A 558 9.42 10.70 2.32
CA LYS A 558 8.73 10.91 1.04
C LYS A 558 8.66 9.62 0.25
N ILE A 559 7.55 9.44 -0.48
CA ILE A 559 7.39 8.35 -1.44
C ILE A 559 7.32 9.00 -2.82
N VAL A 560 8.22 8.61 -3.70
CA VAL A 560 8.31 9.15 -5.06
C VAL A 560 8.21 8.02 -6.08
N GLY A 561 7.57 8.31 -7.22
CA GLY A 561 7.51 7.44 -8.39
C GLY A 561 8.33 8.02 -9.54
N LEU A 562 8.07 7.53 -10.76
CA LEU A 562 8.61 8.14 -11.98
C LEU A 562 7.49 8.79 -12.80
N SER A 563 7.78 9.99 -13.29
CA SER A 563 7.05 10.60 -14.39
C SER A 563 7.86 10.38 -15.67
N VAL A 564 7.25 9.67 -16.62
CA VAL A 564 7.81 9.39 -17.94
C VAL A 564 7.05 10.23 -18.95
N ALA A 565 7.74 11.15 -19.63
CA ALA A 565 7.17 11.90 -20.73
C ALA A 565 7.14 11.06 -22.01
N GLN A 566 6.25 11.38 -22.96
CA GLN A 566 6.13 10.65 -24.23
C GLN A 566 7.41 10.67 -25.08
N ASN A 567 8.28 11.66 -24.88
CA ASN A 567 9.59 11.73 -25.54
C ASN A 567 10.66 10.83 -24.89
N GLY A 568 10.29 10.02 -23.89
CA GLY A 568 11.19 9.12 -23.15
C GLY A 568 11.95 9.78 -22.00
N THR A 569 11.74 11.07 -21.73
CA THR A 569 12.37 11.75 -20.59
C THR A 569 11.79 11.21 -19.28
N VAL A 570 12.66 10.79 -18.37
CA VAL A 570 12.28 10.25 -17.07
C VAL A 570 12.69 11.22 -15.97
N THR A 571 11.77 11.51 -15.05
CA THR A 571 12.00 12.36 -13.87
C THR A 571 11.39 11.71 -12.63
N LEU A 572 12.00 11.92 -11.46
CA LEU A 572 11.35 11.56 -10.20
C LEU A 572 10.12 12.45 -9.99
N SER A 573 9.06 11.85 -9.46
CA SER A 573 7.78 12.50 -9.24
C SER A 573 7.33 12.30 -7.81
N ASP A 574 6.91 13.38 -7.13
CA ASP A 574 6.29 13.32 -5.80
C ASP A 574 4.84 12.78 -5.85
N SER A 575 4.38 12.33 -7.02
CA SER A 575 3.06 11.72 -7.21
C SER A 575 3.17 10.21 -7.37
N VAL A 576 2.34 9.51 -6.62
CA VAL A 576 2.03 8.08 -6.75
C VAL A 576 0.53 7.94 -7.03
N GLY A 577 0.03 6.71 -7.17
CA GLY A 577 -1.40 6.40 -7.24
C GLY A 577 -2.11 6.65 -5.90
N SER A 578 -2.97 5.72 -5.50
CA SER A 578 -3.89 5.89 -4.36
C SER A 578 -3.22 6.37 -3.07
N TYR A 579 -2.46 5.50 -2.40
CA TYR A 579 -1.72 5.88 -1.19
C TYR A 579 -0.68 4.83 -0.77
N TRP A 580 0.22 5.26 0.11
CA TRP A 580 1.17 4.45 0.85
C TRP A 580 0.97 4.64 2.36
N ALA A 581 0.93 3.54 3.09
CA ALA A 581 0.95 3.51 4.55
C ALA A 581 2.40 3.54 5.05
N VAL A 582 2.79 4.60 5.77
CA VAL A 582 4.20 4.88 6.09
C VAL A 582 4.40 5.22 7.57
N THR A 583 5.46 4.67 8.16
CA THR A 583 6.00 5.02 9.48
C THR A 583 7.52 4.83 9.47
N GLY A 584 8.22 5.43 10.43
CA GLY A 584 9.63 5.12 10.67
C GLY A 584 9.98 5.14 12.15
N ASN A 585 11.11 4.52 12.51
CA ASN A 585 11.61 4.46 13.88
C ASN A 585 13.07 4.90 13.90
N ILE A 586 13.39 5.87 14.75
CA ILE A 586 14.76 6.35 14.96
C ILE A 586 15.33 5.60 16.18
N PHE A 587 16.26 4.69 15.93
CA PHE A 587 17.01 3.95 16.94
C PHE A 587 18.28 4.70 17.31
N LEU A 588 18.40 5.08 18.59
CA LEU A 588 19.54 5.81 19.12
C LEU A 588 20.33 4.92 20.09
N TYR A 589 21.63 4.85 19.88
CA TYR A 589 22.57 4.14 20.75
C TYR A 589 23.44 5.18 21.46
N LEU A 590 23.47 5.17 22.78
CA LEU A 590 24.17 6.14 23.62
C LEU A 590 25.57 5.65 24.01
N SER A 591 26.57 6.53 24.10
CA SER A 591 27.89 6.17 24.61
C SER A 591 27.89 6.09 26.14
N ASP A 592 28.51 5.05 26.70
CA ASP A 592 28.74 4.93 28.15
C ASP A 592 29.82 5.91 28.66
N SER A 593 30.69 6.37 27.76
CA SER A 593 31.80 7.26 28.08
C SER A 593 31.36 8.73 28.06
N ALA A 594 31.28 9.35 29.24
CA ALA A 594 31.07 10.80 29.38
C ALA A 594 32.13 11.67 28.65
N LEU A 595 33.27 11.08 28.27
CA LEU A 595 34.40 11.71 27.57
C LEU A 595 34.23 11.83 26.04
N ASP A 596 33.29 11.12 25.42
CA ASP A 596 32.98 11.26 23.98
C ASP A 596 31.97 12.38 23.69
N SER A 597 31.50 13.07 24.74
CA SER A 597 30.59 14.22 24.66
C SER A 597 31.25 15.50 24.10
N THR A 598 32.55 15.46 23.79
CA THR A 598 33.38 16.66 23.63
C THR A 598 33.65 17.12 22.19
N SER A 599 33.14 16.45 21.15
CA SER A 599 33.19 16.98 19.78
C SER A 599 31.81 17.41 19.28
N LEU A 600 31.41 18.62 19.70
CA LEU A 600 30.39 19.41 18.99
C LEU A 600 30.97 19.80 17.62
N GLY A 601 30.98 18.85 16.69
CA GLY A 601 31.28 19.14 15.30
C GLY A 601 30.09 19.87 14.69
N THR A 602 30.15 21.19 14.59
CA THR A 602 29.12 21.98 13.88
C THR A 602 29.18 21.82 12.34
N GLU A 603 30.07 20.97 11.85
CA GLU A 603 30.25 20.73 10.42
C GLU A 603 29.12 19.86 9.87
N LYS A 604 28.36 20.41 8.93
CA LYS A 604 27.34 19.67 8.20
C LYS A 604 27.99 18.52 7.42
N PRO A 605 27.35 17.33 7.36
CA PRO A 605 27.89 16.25 6.56
C PRO A 605 27.96 16.65 5.08
N TYR A 606 29.03 16.22 4.42
CA TYR A 606 29.16 16.30 2.97
C TYR A 606 28.24 15.25 2.32
N VAL A 607 27.31 15.71 1.49
CA VAL A 607 26.35 14.85 0.78
C VAL A 607 26.66 14.88 -0.71
N ASP A 608 26.99 13.72 -1.25
CA ASP A 608 27.12 13.46 -2.68
C ASP A 608 25.94 12.58 -3.12
N ALA A 609 24.96 13.22 -3.76
CA ALA A 609 23.73 12.61 -4.23
C ALA A 609 23.50 13.00 -5.70
N PRO A 610 24.25 12.42 -6.65
CA PRO A 610 24.12 12.77 -8.06
C PRO A 610 22.69 12.54 -8.55
N THR A 611 22.29 13.27 -9.60
CA THR A 611 20.97 13.08 -10.22
C THR A 611 20.80 11.62 -10.65
N PRO A 612 19.71 10.94 -10.27
CA PRO A 612 19.49 9.55 -10.62
C PRO A 612 19.44 9.34 -12.14
N GLN A 613 19.98 8.21 -12.60
CA GLN A 613 19.98 7.86 -14.01
C GLN A 613 18.87 6.86 -14.28
N PHE A 614 17.75 7.34 -14.84
CA PHE A 614 16.67 6.49 -15.31
C PHE A 614 16.57 6.52 -16.83
N LYS A 615 16.27 5.36 -17.40
CA LYS A 615 15.93 5.19 -18.82
C LYS A 615 14.63 4.42 -18.90
N ALA A 616 13.72 4.89 -19.73
CA ALA A 616 12.47 4.20 -20.01
C ALA A 616 12.36 3.92 -21.51
N THR A 617 11.79 2.77 -21.86
CA THR A 617 11.44 2.44 -23.24
C THR A 617 9.97 2.05 -23.33
N ARG A 618 9.39 2.23 -24.51
CA ARG A 618 7.99 1.91 -24.79
C ARG A 618 7.83 1.48 -26.25
N SER A 619 7.03 0.44 -26.47
CA SER A 619 6.60 -0.02 -27.79
C SER A 619 5.13 -0.41 -27.74
N LEU A 620 4.28 0.32 -28.46
CA LEU A 620 2.87 0.02 -28.62
C LEU A 620 2.65 -0.46 -30.05
N VAL A 621 2.06 -1.64 -30.20
CA VAL A 621 1.72 -2.25 -31.49
C VAL A 621 0.20 -2.26 -31.62
N GLN A 622 -0.28 -1.84 -32.79
CA GLN A 622 -1.69 -1.85 -33.14
C GLN A 622 -2.01 -2.98 -34.12
N ASN A 623 -3.21 -3.52 -34.03
CA ASN A 623 -3.72 -4.52 -34.97
C ASN A 623 -4.21 -3.87 -36.28
N GLN A 624 -4.62 -4.70 -37.24
CA GLN A 624 -5.10 -4.25 -38.55
C GLN A 624 -6.36 -3.36 -38.48
N THR A 625 -7.12 -3.43 -37.38
CA THR A 625 -8.31 -2.61 -37.14
C THR A 625 -8.01 -1.27 -36.45
N GLY A 626 -6.74 -0.98 -36.15
CA GLY A 626 -6.29 0.23 -35.46
C GLY A 626 -6.42 0.17 -33.93
N GLY A 627 -6.86 -0.96 -33.36
CA GLY A 627 -6.90 -1.18 -31.92
C GLY A 627 -5.53 -1.59 -31.37
N ASN A 628 -5.25 -1.24 -30.12
CA ASN A 628 -4.01 -1.63 -29.46
C ASN A 628 -3.97 -3.15 -29.23
N ASP A 629 -2.87 -3.79 -29.65
CA ASP A 629 -2.69 -5.24 -29.56
C ASP A 629 -1.70 -5.63 -28.46
N SER A 630 -0.53 -4.98 -28.43
CA SER A 630 0.48 -5.22 -27.40
C SER A 630 1.17 -3.94 -26.97
N LEU A 631 1.51 -3.86 -25.69
CA LEU A 631 2.29 -2.77 -25.09
C LEU A 631 3.47 -3.37 -24.34
N ALA A 632 4.69 -3.09 -24.80
CA ALA A 632 5.92 -3.39 -24.07
C ALA A 632 6.50 -2.10 -23.50
N TYR A 633 6.96 -2.15 -22.26
CA TYR A 633 7.64 -1.03 -21.62
C TYR A 633 8.77 -1.52 -20.72
N SER A 634 9.76 -0.67 -20.50
CA SER A 634 10.83 -0.97 -19.55
C SER A 634 11.28 0.28 -18.82
N VAL A 635 11.79 0.07 -17.61
CA VAL A 635 12.46 1.07 -16.80
C VAL A 635 13.77 0.46 -16.30
N VAL A 636 14.87 1.18 -16.47
CA VAL A 636 16.17 0.83 -15.88
C VAL A 636 16.66 2.05 -15.10
N GLY A 637 17.14 1.83 -13.89
CA GLY A 637 17.54 2.89 -12.97
C GLY A 637 18.82 2.55 -12.22
N GLU A 638 19.67 3.56 -12.02
CA GLU A 638 20.81 3.50 -11.12
C GLU A 638 20.79 4.69 -10.16
N ARG A 639 21.13 4.42 -8.90
CA ARG A 639 21.12 5.41 -7.84
C ARG A 639 22.32 5.22 -6.92
N THR A 640 23.10 6.30 -6.75
CA THR A 640 24.17 6.36 -5.78
C THR A 640 23.93 7.52 -4.81
N LEU A 641 24.34 7.31 -3.56
CA LEU A 641 24.31 8.29 -2.49
C LEU A 641 25.51 8.06 -1.57
N SER A 642 26.23 9.12 -1.20
CA SER A 642 27.30 9.06 -0.22
C SER A 642 27.19 10.25 0.72
N ILE A 643 27.20 9.98 2.02
CA ILE A 643 27.11 10.99 3.07
C ILE A 643 28.28 10.78 4.01
N LYS A 644 29.12 11.81 4.14
CA LYS A 644 30.36 11.74 4.90
C LYS A 644 30.44 12.84 5.94
N SER A 645 30.84 12.45 7.13
CA SER A 645 31.20 13.33 8.24
C SER A 645 32.63 13.01 8.71
N SER A 646 33.08 13.68 9.77
CA SER A 646 34.38 13.41 10.40
C SER A 646 34.49 11.99 10.98
N ALA A 647 33.37 11.43 11.48
CA ALA A 647 33.35 10.14 12.19
C ALA A 647 32.71 9.00 11.38
N PHE A 648 31.87 9.30 10.39
CA PHE A 648 31.12 8.28 9.65
C PHE A 648 31.02 8.55 8.16
N GLN A 649 30.93 7.49 7.36
CA GLN A 649 30.51 7.53 5.97
C GLN A 649 29.41 6.50 5.71
N TRP A 650 28.24 6.97 5.31
CA TRP A 650 27.15 6.15 4.79
C TRP A 650 27.19 6.19 3.25
N SER A 651 27.02 5.05 2.60
CA SER A 651 27.00 4.98 1.14
C SER A 651 25.99 3.95 0.66
N GLN A 652 25.26 4.28 -0.41
CA GLN A 652 24.28 3.41 -1.05
C GLN A 652 24.53 3.37 -2.55
N ASN A 653 24.43 2.17 -3.13
CA ASN A 653 24.46 1.93 -4.58
C ASN A 653 23.36 0.94 -4.93
N LEU A 654 22.40 1.36 -5.77
CA LEU A 654 21.22 0.59 -6.12
C LEU A 654 21.03 0.52 -7.64
N THR A 655 20.58 -0.63 -8.12
CA THR A 655 20.22 -0.88 -9.52
C THR A 655 18.82 -1.50 -9.64
N TYR A 656 18.07 -1.02 -10.62
CA TYR A 656 16.68 -1.40 -10.84
C TYR A 656 16.46 -1.68 -12.31
N SER A 657 15.74 -2.74 -12.61
CA SER A 657 15.20 -3.00 -13.94
C SER A 657 13.80 -3.55 -13.85
N ASN A 658 12.95 -3.15 -14.77
CA ASN A 658 11.61 -3.70 -14.96
C ASN A 658 11.30 -3.75 -16.45
N PHE A 659 10.72 -4.86 -16.87
CA PHE A 659 10.17 -5.06 -18.20
C PHE A 659 8.73 -5.56 -18.05
N GLY A 660 7.79 -4.81 -18.59
CA GLY A 660 6.38 -5.16 -18.67
C GLY A 660 5.95 -5.42 -20.10
N LEU A 661 5.11 -6.43 -20.30
CA LEU A 661 4.53 -6.77 -21.58
C LEU A 661 3.05 -7.10 -21.40
N PHE A 662 2.20 -6.30 -22.03
CA PHE A 662 0.81 -6.63 -22.30
C PHE A 662 0.70 -7.14 -23.74
N SER A 663 -0.03 -8.23 -23.92
CA SER A 663 -0.31 -8.85 -25.22
C SER A 663 -1.75 -9.32 -25.26
N GLN A 664 -2.22 -9.79 -26.43
CA GLN A 664 -3.61 -10.23 -26.61
C GLN A 664 -4.60 -9.13 -26.20
N GLN A 665 -4.37 -7.90 -26.67
CA GLN A 665 -5.20 -6.73 -26.38
C GLN A 665 -5.33 -6.46 -24.86
N GLY A 666 -4.24 -6.68 -24.13
CA GLY A 666 -4.16 -6.51 -22.68
C GLY A 666 -4.33 -7.81 -21.91
N MET A 667 -5.06 -8.79 -22.44
CA MET A 667 -5.52 -9.97 -21.69
C MET A 667 -4.41 -10.86 -21.14
N SER A 668 -3.17 -10.72 -21.62
CA SER A 668 -2.02 -11.38 -21.04
C SER A 668 -0.95 -10.37 -20.67
N GLN A 669 -0.59 -10.36 -19.38
CA GLN A 669 0.42 -9.51 -18.78
C GLN A 669 1.62 -10.34 -18.34
N SER A 670 2.82 -9.82 -18.60
CA SER A 670 4.09 -10.35 -18.09
C SER A 670 4.88 -9.21 -17.47
N THR A 671 5.47 -9.45 -16.31
CA THR A 671 6.34 -8.50 -15.62
C THR A 671 7.59 -9.22 -15.14
N ASN A 672 8.75 -8.69 -15.52
CA ASN A 672 10.06 -9.12 -15.03
C ASN A 672 10.75 -7.92 -14.38
N GLN A 673 10.92 -7.97 -13.07
CA GLN A 673 11.56 -6.94 -12.27
C GLN A 673 12.77 -7.52 -11.55
N HIS A 674 13.82 -6.71 -11.45
CA HIS A 674 14.98 -6.99 -10.63
C HIS A 674 15.39 -5.72 -9.91
N THR A 675 15.48 -5.79 -8.58
CA THR A 675 15.94 -4.70 -7.74
C THR A 675 17.10 -5.20 -6.91
N SER A 676 18.21 -4.47 -6.91
CA SER A 676 19.34 -4.82 -6.04
C SER A 676 19.97 -3.57 -5.44
N GLY A 677 20.62 -3.74 -4.30
CA GLY A 677 21.29 -2.63 -3.65
C GLY A 677 22.34 -3.07 -2.65
N ARG A 678 23.26 -2.16 -2.40
CA ARG A 678 24.31 -2.27 -1.40
C ARG A 678 24.34 -1.00 -0.58
N SER A 679 24.23 -1.14 0.72
CA SER A 679 24.38 -0.05 1.68
C SER A 679 25.54 -0.36 2.63
N THR A 680 26.40 0.63 2.86
CA THR A 680 27.62 0.48 3.67
C THR A 680 27.73 1.65 4.64
N ILE A 681 27.95 1.34 5.92
CA ILE A 681 28.36 2.30 6.95
C ILE A 681 29.81 2.04 7.33
N ILE A 682 30.61 3.09 7.35
CA ILE A 682 32.00 3.07 7.80
C ILE A 682 32.11 4.03 8.98
N ALA A 683 32.62 3.55 10.12
CA ALA A 683 32.99 4.40 11.24
C ALA A 683 34.51 4.64 11.23
N PHE A 684 34.90 5.91 11.19
CA PHE A 684 36.28 6.36 11.26
C PHE A 684 36.73 6.47 12.72
N GLY A 685 37.86 5.86 13.05
CA GLY A 685 38.41 5.82 14.41
C GLY A 685 39.73 5.07 14.44
N ALA A 686 40.24 4.78 15.65
CA ALA A 686 41.50 4.03 15.82
C ALA A 686 41.45 2.62 15.18
N ASN A 687 40.29 1.97 15.25
CA ASN A 687 39.97 0.76 14.50
C ASN A 687 38.81 1.07 13.57
N GLN A 688 39.09 1.26 12.28
CA GLN A 688 38.05 1.48 11.28
C GLN A 688 37.13 0.24 11.24
N THR A 689 35.83 0.46 11.44
CA THR A 689 34.81 -0.60 11.33
C THR A 689 33.89 -0.30 10.15
N SER A 690 33.45 -1.35 9.46
CA SER A 690 32.56 -1.23 8.31
C SER A 690 31.49 -2.31 8.36
N ASN A 691 30.24 -1.91 8.18
CA ASN A 691 29.13 -2.85 8.03
C ASN A 691 28.46 -2.65 6.69
N GLU A 692 28.13 -3.76 6.04
CA GLU A 692 27.51 -3.78 4.73
C GLU A 692 26.23 -4.62 4.77
N VAL A 693 25.22 -4.15 4.03
CA VAL A 693 23.99 -4.87 3.73
C VAL A 693 23.81 -4.88 2.21
N GLN A 694 23.68 -6.05 1.63
CA GLN A 694 23.34 -6.27 0.24
C GLN A 694 21.95 -6.92 0.16
N PHE A 695 21.17 -6.55 -0.84
CA PHE A 695 19.88 -7.17 -1.11
C PHE A 695 19.62 -7.35 -2.60
N GLU A 696 18.79 -8.34 -2.93
CA GLU A 696 18.34 -8.63 -4.29
C GLU A 696 16.90 -9.16 -4.27
N TYR A 697 16.04 -8.59 -5.10
CA TYR A 697 14.62 -8.91 -5.21
C TYR A 697 14.27 -9.24 -6.68
N PRO A 698 14.49 -10.48 -7.13
CA PRO A 698 13.98 -10.93 -8.43
C PRO A 698 12.47 -11.16 -8.36
N LEU A 699 11.75 -10.75 -9.40
CA LEU A 699 10.30 -10.97 -9.55
C LEU A 699 9.95 -11.21 -11.02
N SER A 700 9.31 -12.32 -11.30
CA SER A 700 8.75 -12.68 -12.60
C SER A 700 7.31 -13.13 -12.42
N VAL A 701 6.36 -12.45 -13.06
CA VAL A 701 4.93 -12.75 -12.96
C VAL A 701 4.34 -12.77 -14.37
N ASN A 702 3.60 -13.82 -14.68
CA ASN A 702 2.79 -13.94 -15.88
C ASN A 702 1.35 -14.18 -15.47
N GLN A 703 0.43 -13.44 -16.09
CA GLN A 703 -0.99 -13.56 -15.82
C GLN A 703 -1.77 -13.44 -17.12
N THR A 704 -2.70 -14.35 -17.35
CA THR A 704 -3.62 -14.33 -18.48
C THR A 704 -5.04 -14.37 -17.97
N TYR A 705 -5.83 -13.42 -18.44
CA TYR A 705 -7.25 -13.32 -18.16
C TYR A 705 -8.04 -13.95 -19.30
N ARG A 706 -9.13 -14.63 -18.99
CA ARG A 706 -10.09 -15.10 -20.00
C ARG A 706 -11.52 -14.81 -19.55
N PRO A 707 -12.36 -14.18 -20.39
CA PRO A 707 -13.74 -13.92 -20.06
C PRO A 707 -14.52 -15.23 -19.99
N THR A 708 -15.46 -15.29 -19.05
CA THR A 708 -16.42 -16.39 -18.85
C THR A 708 -17.79 -15.79 -18.55
N ASP A 709 -18.86 -16.57 -18.65
CA ASP A 709 -20.23 -16.09 -18.39
C ASP A 709 -20.41 -15.53 -16.97
N ALA A 710 -19.66 -16.05 -16.00
CA ALA A 710 -19.72 -15.67 -14.59
C ALA A 710 -18.67 -14.63 -14.16
N GLY A 711 -17.83 -14.13 -15.08
CA GLY A 711 -16.77 -13.16 -14.79
C GLY A 711 -15.45 -13.49 -15.50
N GLN A 712 -14.32 -13.06 -14.94
CA GLN A 712 -13.01 -13.31 -15.55
C GLN A 712 -12.28 -14.44 -14.82
N SER A 713 -11.82 -15.42 -15.59
CA SER A 713 -10.87 -16.43 -15.11
C SER A 713 -9.44 -15.92 -15.23
N ILE A 714 -8.57 -16.42 -14.37
CA ILE A 714 -7.16 -16.05 -14.26
C ILE A 714 -6.33 -17.32 -14.34
N HIS A 715 -5.32 -17.31 -15.21
CA HIS A 715 -4.25 -18.28 -15.21
C HIS A 715 -2.94 -17.53 -14.97
N ALA A 716 -2.18 -17.93 -13.96
CA ALA A 716 -0.99 -17.20 -13.55
C ALA A 716 0.17 -18.12 -13.22
N TRP A 717 1.37 -17.63 -13.49
CA TRP A 717 2.63 -18.21 -13.04
C TRP A 717 3.45 -17.12 -12.38
N MET A 718 4.13 -17.43 -11.28
CA MET A 718 5.05 -16.48 -10.65
C MET A 718 6.32 -17.17 -10.16
N SER A 719 7.41 -16.40 -10.10
CA SER A 719 8.65 -16.71 -9.42
C SER A 719 9.19 -15.43 -8.79
N ARG A 720 9.55 -15.45 -7.52
CA ARG A 720 10.11 -14.30 -6.82
C ARG A 720 11.10 -14.73 -5.76
N GLY A 721 11.97 -13.82 -5.35
CA GLY A 721 12.94 -14.07 -4.30
C GLY A 721 13.25 -12.85 -3.44
N LEU A 722 13.80 -13.13 -2.28
CA LEU A 722 14.37 -12.17 -1.36
C LEU A 722 15.72 -12.71 -0.88
N ASP A 723 16.78 -12.07 -1.33
CA ASP A 723 18.15 -12.32 -0.89
C ASP A 723 18.62 -11.14 -0.06
N ILE A 724 19.10 -11.40 1.16
CA ILE A 724 19.74 -10.40 2.02
C ILE A 724 21.05 -10.97 2.55
N LYS A 725 22.12 -10.21 2.42
CA LYS A 725 23.43 -10.54 3.01
C LYS A 725 23.92 -9.36 3.82
N THR A 726 24.32 -9.60 5.06
CA THR A 726 24.92 -8.58 5.92
C THR A 726 26.20 -9.06 6.57
N THR A 727 27.14 -8.14 6.77
CA THR A 727 28.30 -8.36 7.64
C THR A 727 27.96 -8.17 9.13
N GLY A 728 26.74 -7.71 9.45
CA GLY A 728 26.24 -7.54 10.81
C GLY A 728 26.59 -6.19 11.43
N ALA A 729 25.58 -5.36 11.67
CA ALA A 729 25.73 -4.13 12.44
C ALA A 729 25.51 -4.37 13.95
N THR A 730 25.71 -3.35 14.79
CA THR A 730 25.35 -3.44 16.21
C THR A 730 23.83 -3.54 16.36
N GLY A 731 23.38 -4.50 17.17
CA GLY A 731 21.97 -4.74 17.50
C GLY A 731 21.23 -5.70 16.57
N ILE A 732 19.93 -5.86 16.83
CA ILE A 732 19.01 -6.69 16.06
C ILE A 732 18.39 -5.81 14.98
N SER A 733 18.62 -6.14 13.71
CA SER A 733 18.12 -5.34 12.58
C SER A 733 16.64 -5.64 12.32
N THR A 734 15.86 -4.59 12.12
CA THR A 734 14.47 -4.65 11.64
C THR A 734 14.33 -5.08 10.18
N TYR A 735 15.45 -5.12 9.45
CA TYR A 735 15.51 -5.56 8.07
C TYR A 735 15.98 -7.02 7.95
N THR A 736 17.11 -7.39 8.58
CA THR A 736 17.62 -8.77 8.53
C THR A 736 16.94 -9.70 9.54
N LEU A 737 16.24 -9.14 10.53
CA LEU A 737 15.57 -9.82 11.65
C LEU A 737 16.50 -10.63 12.57
N THR A 738 17.80 -10.37 12.51
CA THR A 738 18.82 -11.00 13.37
C THR A 738 19.94 -10.01 13.66
N SER A 739 20.70 -10.26 14.72
CA SER A 739 21.96 -9.58 14.97
C SER A 739 23.14 -10.26 14.28
N GLY A 740 24.20 -9.51 14.02
CA GLY A 740 25.46 -10.04 13.48
C GLY A 740 25.40 -10.44 11.99
N PRO A 741 26.47 -11.03 11.47
CA PRO A 741 26.55 -11.45 10.07
C PRO A 741 25.45 -12.47 9.75
N SER A 742 24.76 -12.28 8.63
CA SER A 742 23.75 -13.22 8.18
C SER A 742 23.57 -13.22 6.67
N ARG A 743 23.04 -14.34 6.17
CA ARG A 743 22.57 -14.50 4.80
C ARG A 743 21.19 -15.13 4.84
N LEU A 744 20.21 -14.44 4.30
CA LEU A 744 18.86 -14.93 4.06
C LEU A 744 18.69 -15.11 2.55
N HIS A 745 18.15 -16.26 2.16
CA HIS A 745 17.70 -16.53 0.81
C HIS A 745 16.32 -17.16 0.90
N THR A 746 15.33 -16.57 0.23
CA THR A 746 14.02 -17.19 0.08
C THR A 746 13.53 -17.04 -1.34
N GLN A 747 12.90 -18.08 -1.85
CA GLN A 747 12.37 -18.12 -3.20
C GLN A 747 11.00 -18.79 -3.18
N GLN A 748 10.05 -18.17 -3.87
CA GLN A 748 8.69 -18.67 -4.00
C GLN A 748 8.28 -18.69 -5.46
N TRP A 749 7.74 -19.81 -5.93
CA TRP A 749 7.29 -19.94 -7.31
C TRP A 749 6.12 -20.92 -7.43
N GLY A 750 5.40 -20.84 -8.55
CA GLY A 750 4.28 -21.72 -8.78
C GLY A 750 3.42 -21.35 -9.97
N GLU A 751 2.34 -22.11 -10.12
CA GLU A 751 1.25 -21.85 -11.06
C GLU A 751 -0.10 -21.85 -10.31
N ALA A 752 -1.00 -20.97 -10.70
CA ALA A 752 -2.33 -20.88 -10.10
C ALA A 752 -3.40 -20.58 -11.15
N PHE A 753 -4.60 -21.06 -10.85
CA PHE A 753 -5.78 -20.87 -11.64
C PHE A 753 -6.94 -20.41 -10.76
N TYR A 754 -7.75 -19.51 -11.29
CA TYR A 754 -8.99 -19.07 -10.68
C TYR A 754 -10.06 -18.95 -11.75
N GLN A 755 -11.26 -19.44 -11.46
CA GLN A 755 -12.43 -19.30 -12.32
C GLN A 755 -13.69 -19.04 -11.48
N PRO A 756 -14.37 -17.91 -11.69
CA PRO A 756 -15.68 -17.68 -11.09
C PRO A 756 -16.74 -18.57 -11.77
N THR A 757 -17.79 -18.86 -11.02
CA THR A 757 -19.03 -19.53 -11.46
C THR A 757 -20.22 -18.77 -10.86
N ASP A 758 -21.45 -19.01 -11.32
CA ASP A 758 -22.62 -18.19 -10.95
C ASP A 758 -22.80 -17.96 -9.44
N ASN A 759 -22.53 -18.97 -8.61
CA ASN A 759 -22.68 -18.90 -7.13
C ASN A 759 -21.41 -19.31 -6.36
N SER A 760 -20.30 -19.61 -7.03
CA SER A 760 -19.08 -20.12 -6.39
C SER A 760 -17.82 -19.76 -7.19
N SER A 761 -16.66 -20.23 -6.75
CA SER A 761 -15.43 -20.11 -7.53
C SER A 761 -14.62 -21.38 -7.42
N ILE A 762 -13.95 -21.74 -8.51
CA ILE A 762 -12.95 -22.81 -8.55
C ILE A 762 -11.58 -22.15 -8.52
N SER A 763 -10.70 -22.61 -7.63
CA SER A 763 -9.32 -22.18 -7.60
C SER A 763 -8.39 -23.36 -7.41
N PHE A 764 -7.26 -23.32 -8.07
CA PHE A 764 -6.19 -24.29 -7.99
C PHE A 764 -4.87 -23.53 -7.84
N GLY A 765 -3.92 -24.10 -7.10
CA GLY A 765 -2.57 -23.57 -7.02
C GLY A 765 -1.57 -24.67 -6.73
N ASP A 766 -0.39 -24.56 -7.31
CA ASP A 766 0.80 -25.36 -7.03
C ASP A 766 1.92 -24.37 -6.71
N THR A 767 2.23 -24.22 -5.43
CA THR A 767 3.18 -23.22 -4.93
C THR A 767 4.26 -23.91 -4.13
N THR A 768 5.51 -23.56 -4.41
CA THR A 768 6.67 -23.97 -3.64
C THR A 768 7.32 -22.75 -3.03
N ASP A 769 7.70 -22.86 -1.75
CA ASP A 769 8.42 -21.85 -0.99
C ASP A 769 9.67 -22.49 -0.39
N VAL A 770 10.82 -21.88 -0.64
CA VAL A 770 12.11 -22.26 -0.06
C VAL A 770 12.59 -21.12 0.80
N PHE A 771 13.03 -21.47 2.01
CA PHE A 771 13.61 -20.53 2.96
C PHE A 771 14.94 -21.10 3.46
N GLU A 772 16.00 -20.32 3.30
CA GLU A 772 17.35 -20.63 3.75
C GLU A 772 17.90 -19.44 4.54
N SER A 773 18.41 -19.71 5.75
CA SER A 773 19.05 -18.71 6.59
C SER A 773 20.36 -19.24 7.13
N ASN A 774 21.37 -18.40 7.11
CA ASN A 774 22.64 -18.58 7.78
C ASN A 774 22.87 -17.39 8.68
N SER A 775 22.99 -17.61 9.98
CA SER A 775 23.26 -16.56 10.96
C SER A 775 24.15 -17.09 12.08
N ILE A 776 24.42 -16.24 13.07
CA ILE A 776 25.08 -16.65 14.32
C ILE A 776 24.31 -17.76 15.06
N LEU A 777 23.01 -17.94 14.78
CA LEU A 777 22.17 -18.98 15.37
C LEU A 777 22.28 -20.34 14.65
N GLY A 778 22.98 -20.39 13.51
CA GLY A 778 23.18 -21.60 12.72
C GLY A 778 22.64 -21.51 11.29
N HIS A 779 22.71 -22.64 10.59
CA HIS A 779 22.08 -22.83 9.28
C HIS A 779 20.67 -23.39 9.47
N TYR A 780 19.71 -22.85 8.74
CA TYR A 780 18.35 -23.36 8.68
C TYR A 780 17.88 -23.36 7.23
N LYS A 781 17.26 -24.47 6.82
CA LYS A 781 16.69 -24.62 5.49
C LYS A 781 15.38 -25.38 5.58
N ARG A 782 14.34 -24.83 4.95
CA ARG A 782 13.04 -25.48 4.79
C ARG A 782 12.51 -25.27 3.37
N SER A 783 11.90 -26.31 2.82
CA SER A 783 11.21 -26.26 1.53
C SER A 783 9.82 -26.84 1.69
N VAL A 784 8.81 -26.05 1.32
CA VAL A 784 7.40 -26.44 1.42
C VAL A 784 6.77 -26.34 0.04
N ARG A 785 6.12 -27.42 -0.40
CA ARG A 785 5.29 -27.41 -1.61
C ARG A 785 3.86 -27.72 -1.24
N ALA A 786 2.94 -26.88 -1.71
CA ALA A 786 1.52 -27.08 -1.56
C ALA A 786 0.82 -27.14 -2.91
N VAL A 787 -0.09 -28.09 -3.05
CA VAL A 787 -0.91 -28.30 -4.24
C VAL A 787 -2.36 -28.34 -3.82
N ASN A 788 -3.17 -27.50 -4.45
CA ASN A 788 -4.62 -27.42 -4.27
C ASN A 788 -5.05 -27.30 -2.80
N GLY A 789 -4.43 -26.38 -2.06
CA GLY A 789 -4.74 -26.13 -0.65
C GLY A 789 -4.11 -27.12 0.34
N SER A 790 -3.38 -28.13 -0.13
CA SER A 790 -2.77 -29.17 0.72
C SER A 790 -1.25 -29.16 0.61
N VAL A 791 -0.54 -29.27 1.73
CA VAL A 791 0.92 -29.44 1.74
C VAL A 791 1.25 -30.86 1.29
N VAL A 792 2.01 -30.98 0.19
CA VAL A 792 2.41 -32.27 -0.40
C VAL A 792 3.88 -32.62 -0.11
N SER A 793 4.69 -31.62 0.25
CA SER A 793 6.09 -31.80 0.67
C SER A 793 6.48 -30.72 1.66
N ASP A 794 7.24 -31.10 2.69
CA ASP A 794 7.76 -30.23 3.74
C ASP A 794 9.09 -30.85 4.22
N THR A 795 10.22 -30.33 3.73
CA THR A 795 11.57 -30.80 4.09
C THR A 795 12.23 -29.81 5.02
N ASP A 796 12.82 -30.31 6.11
CA ASP A 796 13.47 -29.51 7.15
C ASP A 796 14.85 -30.11 7.44
N ASP A 797 15.90 -29.48 6.91
CA ASP A 797 17.29 -29.98 6.97
C ASP A 797 17.97 -29.55 8.28
N ARG A 798 17.39 -29.95 9.43
CA ARG A 798 18.00 -29.74 10.76
C ARG A 798 19.06 -30.80 11.13
N ASP A 799 19.30 -31.81 10.29
CA ASP A 799 19.97 -33.07 10.68
C ASP A 799 21.47 -33.24 10.33
N ASP A 800 22.19 -32.23 9.80
CA ASP A 800 23.58 -32.42 9.30
C ASP A 800 24.70 -31.75 10.13
N GLN A 801 24.54 -31.63 11.45
CA GLN A 801 25.66 -31.31 12.37
C GLN A 801 25.90 -32.46 13.37
N PRO A 802 27.06 -33.15 13.33
CA PRO A 802 27.34 -34.23 14.26
C PRO A 802 27.51 -33.66 15.68
N SER A 803 26.68 -34.15 16.60
CA SER A 803 26.77 -33.90 18.03
C SER A 803 28.19 -34.19 18.53
N LYS A 804 28.95 -33.14 18.85
CA LYS A 804 30.13 -33.29 19.71
C LYS A 804 29.64 -33.45 21.14
N SER A 805 29.74 -34.69 21.62
CA SER A 805 29.70 -35.06 23.02
C SER A 805 30.69 -34.21 23.84
N ASN A 806 30.25 -33.62 24.94
CA ASN A 806 30.93 -33.72 26.23
C ASN A 806 30.01 -33.29 27.37
N ASP A 807 30.00 -34.13 28.38
CA ASP A 807 29.29 -34.07 29.65
C ASP A 807 29.46 -32.72 30.39
N TYR A 808 28.35 -32.16 30.87
CA TYR A 808 28.18 -31.81 32.28
C TYR A 808 26.69 -31.90 32.64
N SER A 809 26.40 -32.73 33.62
CA SER A 809 25.09 -33.11 34.12
C SER A 809 24.47 -32.07 35.04
N ASP A 810 23.12 -32.07 35.02
CA ASP A 810 22.19 -31.58 36.04
C ASP A 810 22.16 -30.08 36.37
N HIS A 811 21.32 -29.35 35.62
CA HIS A 811 20.18 -28.57 36.15
C HIS A 811 19.36 -27.96 34.99
N SER A 812 18.47 -28.77 34.38
CA SER A 812 17.53 -28.28 33.36
C SER A 812 16.17 -28.97 33.49
N SER A 813 15.38 -28.52 34.47
CA SER A 813 13.96 -28.90 34.59
C SER A 813 13.03 -27.70 34.46
N PHE A 814 13.31 -26.75 33.56
CA PHE A 814 12.36 -25.71 33.12
C PHE A 814 12.80 -25.17 31.76
N LEU A 815 12.83 -26.03 30.76
CA LEU A 815 12.71 -25.63 29.36
C LEU A 815 11.68 -26.59 28.80
N LYS A 816 10.43 -26.16 28.87
CA LYS A 816 9.31 -26.73 28.16
C LYS A 816 8.38 -25.68 27.59
#